data_AF-A0AA92W155-F1
#
_entry.id   AF-A0AA92W155-F1
#
_cell.length_a   1.000
_cell.length_b   1.000
_cell.length_c   1.000
_cell.angle_alpha   90.00
_cell.angle_beta   90.00
_cell.angle_gamma   90.00
#
_symmetry.space_group_name_H-M   'P 1'
#
loop_
_entity.id
_entity.type
_entity.pdbx_description
1 polymer ?
#
loop_
_entity_poly.entity_id
_entity_poly.type
_entity_poly.pdbx_seq_one_letter_code
_entity_poly.pdbx_strand_id
1 'polypeptide(L)'
;MGGAKFYRFALFPLMLLMLLLLPGRMVAQTEYDNTVTFTALEGNPEGYDNESYANLFDGKKEDGNFSKWCCKFSGSAYVIFKASKAGIPVGYTITTGNDNANSGCGGRNPKKWKLYGNNTGSDDAWELIDEVKKDKVLQDKNYTSYNFDCKCSTSYQYFKWEISAIRRGSLLQVGEFELKLNTCSHKNADGSSALGEAIKTVEATCIEHGYTTHECSICHSIVKVDKDDELNKHTLTRHAQEDATCIETGKKEYWQCSVCNKLFSDDNATTEITDAASLEIPAKGHQYNSEGICTGCGATEFRYPLFNNLDGITDVTITDNDDHPWQKLDLKADGMDNLGFTIPEDSKGLMSGNYHLDSSSSETVIRFNVSKPILLTSQVLVSSEEDRAQFYIYVDNIKDLCISGKKQTEYKVLLSAGEHSLRLNYDKGWRSDANADRAVLYNLKTSVTIDDYVADYESSNNTLTFKKITSNNIESLGLNHAVIVNQPTVAAMRYLLGINSTDIKRVVFDKSFKTYAPTSLKGFFAWLTNLETIKDLKYLNTEQVTDMSNMFYGCSALTSLDVTHFNTAKVTNMNYMFYRCSKLTSLDVTKFNTANVTNMSYMFCRCPVLSSLDVTKFNTANVTNMSYMFESCSALSSLDLSNFNTAIVTDMSYMFYGCSALSSLDLSNFYTKEVGNMVCMFSGCSALKTIYASEKFVTSKVQSGEGMFAFCKNLKGTILEYNNSKRDHTYANCGTNGYFTPVFEYAEFNEGTGTLTFRRGLSKPKGAYALNLEASEPGWWSTHRYEIKKVVFDASFANARPTSCYKWFHHCTNLATIEGIENLNTENVTNMHGMFFYCPNLSLLDLTNFSTGNVTDMNAMFGDCQKLSSLDLTSFNTANVTNMHMMFISCQNLSSLDLTSFNTANVTDMNAMFQDCSALTTIYASEMFVTDQVEGYDMFKYCTNLKDYSVREIDSKYANYKTGYFSKLVGKNGEEKIGATGETLTAENLALDDNKDFVAYEPFAAKAASYNRTMNAGTAWGTLCLPFAIVQSQETGCKFYRLTGIDNDNDCITLESYEEGAEIPAGTPVLFKMNENEPTLSISVQNVGIVTKPKAETNTEDVNLVGSFTKIGGKDNQGLADTDYIIGKDKFWLVSELKKDGNSKGVGIKPMRAYIHPATASQARAAMLSIGKGDGTTAIDNLNAISNDANAEYYDANGRRTNGLQKGLNIVKRGSKTYKIMVK
;
A
#
# COMPACT_ATOMS: atom_id res chain seq x y z
N MET A 1 -48.53 -42.09 12.74
CA MET A 1 -48.85 -42.99 13.87
C MET A 1 -48.13 -42.44 15.09
N GLY A 2 -48.70 -42.06 16.23
CA GLY A 2 -50.05 -42.11 16.77
C GLY A 2 -49.92 -42.09 18.30
N GLY A 3 -50.59 -41.13 18.97
CA GLY A 3 -50.86 -41.12 20.42
C GLY A 3 -49.88 -40.28 21.27
N ALA A 4 -50.22 -39.39 22.22
CA ALA A 4 -51.43 -38.71 22.72
C ALA A 4 -51.26 -38.54 24.26
N LYS A 5 -51.57 -37.35 24.81
CA LYS A 5 -52.28 -37.05 26.09
C LYS A 5 -51.94 -35.60 26.51
N PHE A 6 -52.84 -34.62 26.31
CA PHE A 6 -53.93 -34.17 27.20
C PHE A 6 -53.50 -33.58 28.55
N TYR A 7 -53.99 -32.37 28.90
CA TYR A 7 -54.95 -32.14 30.00
C TYR A 7 -55.45 -30.67 30.09
N ARG A 8 -56.77 -30.48 29.91
CA ARG A 8 -57.79 -29.63 30.62
C ARG A 8 -57.53 -28.12 30.86
N PHE A 9 -58.49 -27.18 30.93
CA PHE A 9 -59.94 -27.03 31.26
C PHE A 9 -60.41 -25.73 30.54
N ALA A 10 -61.67 -25.26 30.45
CA ALA A 10 -63.04 -25.76 30.34
C ALA A 10 -63.96 -24.50 30.27
N LEU A 11 -65.15 -24.64 29.65
CA LEU A 11 -66.43 -23.92 29.89
C LEU A 11 -66.78 -22.59 29.17
N PHE A 12 -67.73 -22.71 28.22
CA PHE A 12 -69.02 -21.99 28.07
C PHE A 12 -69.57 -21.32 29.37
N PRO A 13 -70.68 -20.53 29.38
CA PRO A 13 -71.15 -19.38 28.60
C PRO A 13 -71.52 -18.19 29.53
N LEU A 14 -71.21 -16.94 29.17
CA LEU A 14 -71.80 -15.76 29.83
C LEU A 14 -71.69 -14.57 28.89
N MET A 15 -72.83 -14.13 28.36
CA MET A 15 -73.15 -12.72 28.06
C MET A 15 -74.50 -12.57 27.31
N LEU A 16 -75.38 -13.58 27.41
CA LEU A 16 -76.83 -13.39 27.29
C LEU A 16 -77.41 -12.85 28.63
N LEU A 17 -76.82 -11.79 29.21
CA LEU A 17 -77.49 -10.98 30.25
C LEU A 17 -76.76 -9.64 30.53
N MET A 18 -76.44 -8.86 29.49
CA MET A 18 -76.36 -7.40 29.61
C MET A 18 -77.00 -6.71 28.39
N LEU A 19 -78.06 -7.32 27.87
CA LEU A 19 -78.98 -6.75 26.85
C LEU A 19 -80.28 -6.24 27.49
N LEU A 20 -80.29 -5.99 28.80
CA LEU A 20 -81.43 -5.44 29.52
C LEU A 20 -80.95 -4.33 30.45
N LEU A 21 -80.68 -3.18 29.84
CA LEU A 21 -80.92 -1.83 30.34
C LEU A 21 -80.00 -0.92 29.53
N LEU A 22 -80.52 -0.38 28.44
CA LEU A 22 -80.53 1.07 28.19
C LEU A 22 -81.35 1.35 26.91
N PRO A 23 -82.03 2.49 26.87
CA PRO A 23 -83.24 2.72 26.09
C PRO A 23 -82.91 3.01 24.63
N GLY A 24 -83.86 2.67 23.75
CA GLY A 24 -83.87 3.22 22.41
C GLY A 24 -83.81 4.74 22.42
N ARG A 25 -83.09 5.27 21.43
CA ARG A 25 -82.94 6.69 21.07
C ARG A 25 -82.11 7.54 22.04
N MET A 26 -80.79 7.52 21.87
CA MET A 26 -80.00 8.75 21.85
C MET A 26 -78.95 8.62 20.74
N VAL A 27 -79.33 9.07 19.55
CA VAL A 27 -78.36 9.39 18.50
C VAL A 27 -77.63 10.63 19.02
N ALA A 28 -76.32 10.51 19.29
CA ALA A 28 -75.47 11.67 19.50
C ALA A 28 -75.54 12.52 18.23
N GLN A 29 -76.25 13.64 18.31
CA GLN A 29 -76.45 14.57 17.21
C GLN A 29 -75.11 15.25 16.94
N THR A 30 -74.62 15.18 15.71
CA THR A 30 -73.27 15.55 15.28
C THR A 30 -72.96 17.04 15.52
N GLU A 31 -71.82 17.34 16.15
CA GLU A 31 -71.32 18.71 16.44
C GLU A 31 -70.79 19.47 15.20
N TYR A 32 -71.02 18.95 13.98
CA TYR A 32 -70.50 19.50 12.72
C TYR A 32 -71.43 19.21 11.54
N ASP A 33 -71.31 20.02 10.48
CA ASP A 33 -72.17 20.02 9.29
C ASP A 33 -71.71 18.96 8.27
N ASN A 34 -72.43 17.84 8.21
CA ASN A 34 -72.16 16.73 7.28
C ASN A 34 -72.58 17.01 5.83
N THR A 35 -73.13 18.20 5.53
CA THR A 35 -73.51 18.59 4.15
C THR A 35 -72.37 19.30 3.42
N VAL A 36 -71.26 19.59 4.11
CA VAL A 36 -70.09 20.22 3.48
C VAL A 36 -69.34 19.19 2.65
N THR A 37 -69.16 19.50 1.37
CA THR A 37 -68.36 18.71 0.45
C THR A 37 -67.02 19.39 0.20
N PHE A 38 -65.99 18.60 -0.08
CA PHE A 38 -64.64 19.10 -0.32
C PHE A 38 -64.22 18.83 -1.76
N THR A 39 -63.52 19.79 -2.36
CA THR A 39 -62.98 19.65 -3.72
C THR A 39 -61.50 19.95 -3.69
N ALA A 40 -60.68 18.97 -4.10
CA ALA A 40 -59.25 19.19 -4.27
C ALA A 40 -59.00 20.23 -5.36
N LEU A 41 -58.12 21.18 -5.07
CA LEU A 41 -57.74 22.26 -5.98
C LEU A 41 -56.34 22.04 -6.56
N GLU A 42 -55.41 21.60 -5.73
CA GLU A 42 -54.00 21.40 -6.09
C GLU A 42 -53.37 20.36 -5.15
N GLY A 43 -52.40 19.58 -5.62
CA GLY A 43 -51.62 18.70 -4.76
C GLY A 43 -50.31 18.25 -5.41
N ASN A 44 -49.33 17.90 -4.57
CA ASN A 44 -48.02 17.42 -4.99
C ASN A 44 -47.52 16.36 -4.02
N PRO A 45 -47.09 15.17 -4.48
CA PRO A 45 -47.15 14.67 -5.85
C PRO A 45 -48.58 14.35 -6.31
N GLU A 46 -48.81 14.37 -7.62
CA GLU A 46 -50.15 14.13 -8.19
C GLU A 46 -50.72 12.75 -7.79
N GLY A 47 -49.88 11.71 -7.81
CA GLY A 47 -50.25 10.33 -7.55
C GLY A 47 -49.92 9.42 -8.73
N TYR A 48 -50.10 8.11 -8.56
CA TYR A 48 -50.07 7.16 -9.68
C TYR A 48 -51.41 7.18 -10.44
N ASP A 49 -51.43 6.59 -11.65
CA ASP A 49 -52.63 6.54 -12.49
C ASP A 49 -53.83 5.95 -11.73
N ASN A 50 -54.92 6.72 -11.67
CA ASN A 50 -56.15 6.44 -10.91
C ASN A 50 -56.01 6.44 -9.36
N GLU A 51 -54.87 6.86 -8.82
CA GLU A 51 -54.57 6.93 -7.38
C GLU A 51 -54.05 8.33 -6.96
N SER A 52 -54.74 9.37 -7.42
CA SER A 52 -54.33 10.78 -7.24
C SER A 52 -54.85 11.41 -5.94
N TYR A 53 -54.33 12.58 -5.56
CA TYR A 53 -54.80 13.33 -4.39
C TYR A 53 -56.29 13.70 -4.47
N ALA A 54 -56.88 13.73 -5.67
CA ALA A 54 -58.31 13.99 -5.84
C ALA A 54 -59.20 12.90 -5.23
N ASN A 55 -58.66 11.68 -5.07
CA ASN A 55 -59.36 10.55 -4.47
C ASN A 55 -59.60 10.73 -2.97
N LEU A 56 -58.87 11.63 -2.30
CA LEU A 56 -59.00 11.83 -0.85
C LEU A 56 -60.39 12.33 -0.39
N PHE A 57 -61.21 12.84 -1.31
CA PHE A 57 -62.48 13.51 -1.01
C PHE A 57 -63.65 12.92 -1.80
N ASP A 58 -63.51 11.71 -2.34
CA ASP A 58 -64.54 11.07 -3.16
C ASP A 58 -65.51 10.19 -2.35
N GLY A 59 -65.27 10.06 -1.05
CA GLY A 59 -66.09 9.30 -0.10
C GLY A 59 -65.89 7.78 -0.18
N LYS A 60 -64.93 7.28 -0.97
CA LYS A 60 -64.70 5.84 -1.17
C LYS A 60 -63.65 5.30 -0.20
N LYS A 61 -64.10 4.92 1.00
CA LYS A 61 -63.22 4.51 2.10
C LYS A 61 -63.47 3.10 2.67
N GLU A 62 -64.39 2.34 2.08
CA GLU A 62 -64.80 0.99 2.55
C GLU A 62 -64.30 -0.12 1.62
N ASP A 63 -64.07 -1.33 2.17
CA ASP A 63 -63.62 -2.49 1.38
C ASP A 63 -64.66 -2.86 0.31
N GLY A 64 -64.23 -2.90 -0.96
CA GLY A 64 -65.11 -3.07 -2.13
C GLY A 64 -65.60 -1.76 -2.77
N ASN A 65 -65.44 -0.60 -2.13
CA ASN A 65 -65.70 0.74 -2.67
C ASN A 65 -64.65 1.72 -2.16
N PHE A 66 -63.40 1.53 -2.59
CA PHE A 66 -62.21 2.22 -2.08
C PHE A 66 -61.45 2.96 -3.18
N SER A 67 -61.01 4.18 -2.88
CA SER A 67 -60.04 4.94 -3.65
C SER A 67 -58.87 5.35 -2.74
N LYS A 68 -57.73 5.76 -3.30
CA LYS A 68 -56.57 6.21 -2.51
C LYS A 68 -55.73 7.23 -3.26
N TRP A 69 -54.99 8.02 -2.48
CA TRP A 69 -53.83 8.75 -2.96
C TRP A 69 -52.56 7.94 -2.67
N CYS A 70 -51.84 7.55 -3.73
CA CYS A 70 -50.61 6.78 -3.65
C CYS A 70 -49.52 7.44 -4.50
N CYS A 71 -48.38 7.79 -3.90
CA CYS A 71 -47.29 8.45 -4.62
C CYS A 71 -45.90 8.17 -4.03
N LYS A 72 -44.85 8.46 -4.81
CA LYS A 72 -43.47 8.43 -4.31
C LYS A 72 -43.20 9.61 -3.38
N PHE A 73 -42.87 9.33 -2.13
CA PHE A 73 -42.63 10.36 -1.13
C PHE A 73 -41.15 10.80 -1.16
N SER A 74 -40.91 12.06 -1.53
CA SER A 74 -39.56 12.64 -1.68
C SER A 74 -39.31 13.76 -0.67
N GLY A 75 -39.72 13.56 0.59
CA GLY A 75 -39.49 14.48 1.71
C GLY A 75 -40.68 15.38 2.08
N SER A 76 -41.61 15.63 1.17
CA SER A 76 -42.85 16.35 1.45
C SER A 76 -43.96 15.98 0.46
N ALA A 77 -45.21 16.04 0.91
CA ALA A 77 -46.39 15.98 0.05
C ALA A 77 -47.48 16.93 0.60
N TYR A 78 -48.32 17.53 -0.25
CA TYR A 78 -49.44 18.34 0.21
C TYR A 78 -50.65 18.26 -0.71
N VAL A 79 -51.81 18.62 -0.18
CA VAL A 79 -53.06 18.85 -0.92
C VAL A 79 -53.73 20.13 -0.42
N ILE A 80 -54.18 20.97 -1.35
CA ILE A 80 -55.01 22.15 -1.12
C ILE A 80 -56.41 21.81 -1.58
N PHE A 81 -57.40 22.08 -0.74
CA PHE A 81 -58.80 21.73 -1.02
C PHE A 81 -59.74 22.81 -0.50
N LYS A 82 -60.91 22.91 -1.15
CA LYS A 82 -61.94 23.90 -0.86
C LYS A 82 -63.16 23.22 -0.27
N ALA A 83 -63.68 23.80 0.82
CA ALA A 83 -64.98 23.46 1.36
C ALA A 83 -66.11 24.14 0.58
N SER A 84 -67.24 23.45 0.38
CA SER A 84 -68.41 24.01 -0.31
C SER A 84 -69.01 25.23 0.39
N LYS A 85 -68.76 25.37 1.71
CA LYS A 85 -69.09 26.55 2.54
C LYS A 85 -68.00 26.75 3.60
N ALA A 86 -67.78 28.00 4.03
CA ALA A 86 -66.85 28.32 5.11
C ALA A 86 -67.37 27.77 6.45
N GLY A 87 -66.48 27.20 7.26
CA GLY A 87 -66.83 26.67 8.57
C GLY A 87 -65.63 26.61 9.52
N ILE A 88 -65.92 26.51 10.81
CA ILE A 88 -64.91 26.37 11.86
C ILE A 88 -64.48 24.90 11.93
N PRO A 89 -63.19 24.58 11.73
CA PRO A 89 -62.69 23.20 11.86
C PRO A 89 -62.72 22.70 13.29
N VAL A 90 -63.47 21.63 13.53
CA VAL A 90 -63.59 21.00 14.85
C VAL A 90 -62.87 19.65 14.93
N GLY A 91 -62.48 19.09 13.79
CA GLY A 91 -61.66 17.89 13.70
C GLY A 91 -61.55 17.37 12.26
N TYR A 92 -60.79 16.30 12.05
CA TYR A 92 -60.69 15.60 10.78
C TYR A 92 -60.50 14.09 10.99
N THR A 93 -60.79 13.31 9.95
CA THR A 93 -60.62 11.86 9.92
C THR A 93 -59.67 11.50 8.79
N ILE A 94 -58.71 10.62 9.05
CA ILE A 94 -57.82 10.04 8.03
C ILE A 94 -58.09 8.53 7.94
N THR A 95 -58.40 8.04 6.74
CA THR A 95 -58.51 6.60 6.47
C THR A 95 -57.22 6.08 5.82
N THR A 96 -56.69 4.97 6.33
CA THR A 96 -55.47 4.34 5.80
C THR A 96 -55.68 3.66 4.45
N GLY A 97 -54.61 3.56 3.66
CA GLY A 97 -54.56 2.82 2.39
C GLY A 97 -54.84 1.32 2.52
N ASN A 98 -54.98 0.63 1.39
CA ASN A 98 -55.30 -0.81 1.37
C ASN A 98 -54.09 -1.75 1.27
N ASP A 99 -52.87 -1.22 1.21
CA ASP A 99 -51.63 -2.01 1.23
C ASP A 99 -50.80 -1.83 2.50
N ASN A 100 -51.27 -1.02 3.44
CA ASN A 100 -50.50 -0.61 4.62
C ASN A 100 -50.21 -1.79 5.57
N ALA A 101 -51.06 -2.82 5.59
CA ALA A 101 -50.88 -4.05 6.38
C ALA A 101 -50.13 -5.19 5.65
N ASN A 102 -49.81 -5.04 4.37
CA ASN A 102 -49.21 -6.13 3.58
C ASN A 102 -47.73 -6.32 3.92
N SER A 103 -47.29 -7.58 4.01
CA SER A 103 -45.88 -7.92 4.30
C SER A 103 -44.95 -7.27 3.26
N GLY A 104 -43.93 -6.53 3.74
CA GLY A 104 -43.02 -5.76 2.89
C GLY A 104 -43.53 -4.38 2.43
N CYS A 105 -44.77 -4.00 2.76
CA CYS A 105 -45.40 -2.74 2.36
C CYS A 105 -45.68 -1.78 3.53
N GLY A 106 -45.37 -2.15 4.77
CA GLY A 106 -45.57 -1.32 5.97
C GLY A 106 -44.75 -0.02 5.98
N GLY A 107 -45.28 1.02 6.63
CA GLY A 107 -44.64 2.32 6.82
C GLY A 107 -45.12 3.46 5.90
N ARG A 108 -46.08 3.22 5.01
CA ARG A 108 -46.54 4.19 4.00
C ARG A 108 -47.49 5.28 4.53
N ASN A 109 -47.93 5.16 5.79
CA ASN A 109 -48.78 6.13 6.46
C ASN A 109 -48.04 7.45 6.78
N PRO A 110 -48.74 8.60 6.79
CA PRO A 110 -48.21 9.85 7.33
C PRO A 110 -47.69 9.67 8.77
N LYS A 111 -46.52 10.23 9.07
CA LYS A 111 -45.91 10.25 10.41
C LYS A 111 -45.89 11.66 11.01
N LYS A 112 -45.75 12.69 10.16
CA LYS A 112 -45.77 14.10 10.56
C LYS A 112 -46.50 14.93 9.51
N TRP A 113 -47.42 15.79 9.93
CA TRP A 113 -48.16 16.67 9.04
C TRP A 113 -48.69 17.92 9.75
N LYS A 114 -49.14 18.89 8.96
CA LYS A 114 -49.77 20.13 9.38
C LYS A 114 -51.05 20.37 8.58
N LEU A 115 -52.07 20.92 9.23
CA LEU A 115 -53.31 21.37 8.60
C LEU A 115 -53.40 22.89 8.75
N TYR A 116 -53.69 23.58 7.64
CA TYR A 116 -53.81 25.03 7.60
C TYR A 116 -55.14 25.48 7.00
N GLY A 117 -55.58 26.70 7.36
CA GLY A 117 -56.79 27.35 6.86
C GLY A 117 -56.51 28.72 6.23
N ASN A 118 -57.32 29.08 5.24
CA ASN A 118 -57.34 30.38 4.57
C ASN A 118 -58.76 30.69 4.03
N ASN A 119 -59.10 31.96 3.85
CA ASN A 119 -60.37 32.42 3.29
C ASN A 119 -60.27 33.05 1.89
N THR A 120 -59.06 33.30 1.37
CA THR A 120 -58.87 33.97 0.06
C THR A 120 -58.62 33.00 -1.08
N GLY A 121 -58.08 31.82 -0.80
CA GLY A 121 -57.81 30.76 -1.80
C GLY A 121 -56.66 31.06 -2.76
N SER A 122 -55.78 32.01 -2.45
CA SER A 122 -54.56 32.37 -3.21
C SER A 122 -53.29 31.96 -2.42
N ASP A 123 -52.08 32.30 -2.90
CA ASP A 123 -50.79 32.13 -2.18
C ASP A 123 -50.66 32.98 -0.89
N ASP A 124 -51.74 33.64 -0.45
CA ASP A 124 -51.82 34.37 0.81
C ASP A 124 -51.46 33.49 2.04
N ALA A 125 -51.09 34.15 3.14
CA ALA A 125 -50.61 33.51 4.36
C ALA A 125 -51.58 32.44 4.89
N TRP A 126 -51.10 31.21 5.00
CA TRP A 126 -51.82 30.07 5.58
C TRP A 126 -51.75 30.09 7.11
N GLU A 127 -52.88 30.05 7.80
CA GLU A 127 -52.93 29.97 9.27
C GLU A 127 -52.93 28.51 9.72
N LEU A 128 -52.04 28.16 10.66
CA LEU A 128 -51.91 26.79 11.18
C LEU A 128 -53.12 26.44 12.07
N ILE A 129 -53.86 25.40 11.69
CA ILE A 129 -54.99 24.86 12.45
C ILE A 129 -54.52 23.74 13.40
N ASP A 130 -53.68 22.82 12.90
CA ASP A 130 -53.18 21.68 13.68
C ASP A 130 -51.81 21.20 13.18
N GLU A 131 -50.99 20.63 14.09
CA GLU A 131 -49.66 20.11 13.79
C GLU A 131 -49.35 18.80 14.56
N VAL A 132 -49.02 17.75 13.80
CA VAL A 132 -48.63 16.43 14.33
C VAL A 132 -47.13 16.22 14.12
N LYS A 133 -46.33 16.32 15.20
CA LYS A 133 -44.84 16.24 15.19
C LYS A 133 -44.24 14.87 15.47
N LYS A 134 -45.01 13.95 16.05
CA LYS A 134 -44.59 12.62 16.49
C LYS A 134 -45.61 11.59 16.04
N ASP A 135 -45.20 10.34 16.03
CA ASP A 135 -46.04 9.25 15.56
C ASP A 135 -47.25 9.05 16.50
N LYS A 136 -48.38 9.64 16.12
CA LYS A 136 -49.65 9.51 16.83
C LYS A 136 -50.56 8.59 16.04
N VAL A 137 -50.73 7.36 16.54
CA VAL A 137 -51.96 6.56 16.41
C VAL A 137 -52.27 5.89 15.04
N LEU A 138 -51.77 6.33 13.88
CA LEU A 138 -52.03 5.64 12.59
C LEU A 138 -51.34 4.27 12.50
N GLN A 139 -52.03 3.15 12.65
CA GLN A 139 -51.39 1.82 12.52
C GLN A 139 -51.27 1.41 11.05
N ASP A 140 -50.33 0.53 10.75
CA ASP A 140 -50.19 -0.12 9.44
C ASP A 140 -51.29 -1.18 9.25
N LYS A 141 -52.54 -0.72 9.24
CA LYS A 141 -53.78 -1.48 9.01
C LYS A 141 -54.46 -0.95 7.77
N ASN A 142 -55.15 -1.81 7.03
CA ASN A 142 -55.89 -1.41 5.83
C ASN A 142 -57.27 -0.84 6.20
N TYR A 143 -57.77 0.13 5.43
CA TYR A 143 -59.14 0.68 5.52
C TYR A 143 -59.56 1.21 6.91
N THR A 144 -58.59 1.60 7.74
CA THR A 144 -58.84 1.97 9.13
C THR A 144 -58.89 3.49 9.26
N SER A 145 -59.97 4.00 9.85
CA SER A 145 -60.18 5.44 10.03
C SER A 145 -59.76 5.90 11.42
N TYR A 146 -59.05 7.03 11.47
CA TYR A 146 -58.55 7.63 12.70
C TYR A 146 -59.02 9.08 12.79
N ASN A 147 -59.61 9.44 13.93
CA ASN A 147 -60.10 10.78 14.20
C ASN A 147 -59.02 11.64 14.87
N PHE A 148 -58.99 12.91 14.50
CA PHE A 148 -58.12 13.94 15.06
C PHE A 148 -58.96 15.17 15.38
N ASP A 149 -58.86 15.67 16.61
CA ASP A 149 -59.62 16.84 17.05
C ASP A 149 -58.84 18.12 16.72
N CYS A 150 -59.55 19.18 16.32
CA CYS A 150 -58.95 20.50 16.05
C CYS A 150 -59.51 21.52 17.05
N LYS A 151 -58.63 22.34 17.64
CA LYS A 151 -59.04 23.50 18.45
C LYS A 151 -58.92 24.76 17.59
N CYS A 152 -59.96 25.06 16.83
CA CYS A 152 -60.05 26.27 16.02
C CYS A 152 -61.32 27.06 16.37
N SER A 153 -61.22 28.37 16.43
CA SER A 153 -62.36 29.30 16.59
C SER A 153 -62.63 30.13 15.33
N THR A 154 -61.71 30.11 14.37
CA THR A 154 -61.80 30.84 13.10
C THR A 154 -62.47 29.98 12.03
N SER A 155 -63.35 30.59 11.24
CA SER A 155 -64.00 29.94 10.10
C SER A 155 -63.16 30.08 8.83
N TYR A 156 -62.96 28.98 8.11
CA TYR A 156 -62.16 28.92 6.88
C TYR A 156 -62.93 28.27 5.74
N GLN A 157 -62.67 28.72 4.50
CA GLN A 157 -63.22 28.11 3.28
C GLN A 157 -62.20 27.24 2.52
N TYR A 158 -60.91 27.57 2.61
CA TYR A 158 -59.82 26.87 1.93
C TYR A 158 -58.88 26.24 2.95
N PHE A 159 -58.37 25.06 2.64
CA PHE A 159 -57.54 24.26 3.54
C PHE A 159 -56.32 23.71 2.81
N LYS A 160 -55.20 23.58 3.53
CA LYS A 160 -53.98 22.93 3.05
C LYS A 160 -53.55 21.87 4.06
N TRP A 161 -53.41 20.64 3.60
CA TRP A 161 -52.85 19.54 4.39
C TRP A 161 -51.46 19.17 3.86
N GLU A 162 -50.44 19.29 4.71
CA GLU A 162 -49.03 19.16 4.36
C GLU A 162 -48.36 18.06 5.19
N ILE A 163 -47.85 17.03 4.52
CA ILE A 163 -47.19 15.85 5.10
C ILE A 163 -45.68 15.99 4.93
N SER A 164 -44.95 15.96 6.04
CA SER A 164 -43.50 16.21 6.07
C SER A 164 -42.67 14.95 6.41
N ALA A 165 -43.32 13.84 6.76
CA ALA A 165 -42.66 12.54 6.94
C ALA A 165 -43.67 11.40 6.86
N ILE A 166 -43.24 10.24 6.36
CA ILE A 166 -43.95 8.95 6.47
C ILE A 166 -43.23 8.01 7.44
N ARG A 167 -43.87 6.91 7.84
CA ARG A 167 -43.33 6.00 8.86
C ARG A 167 -42.04 5.31 8.42
N ARG A 168 -42.02 4.65 7.26
CA ARG A 168 -40.88 3.97 6.62
C ARG A 168 -41.12 3.77 5.11
N GLY A 169 -40.06 3.54 4.33
CA GLY A 169 -40.17 3.30 2.88
C GLY A 169 -40.18 4.59 2.05
N SER A 170 -40.51 4.47 0.76
CA SER A 170 -40.45 5.58 -0.23
C SER A 170 -41.79 5.91 -0.89
N LEU A 171 -42.90 5.34 -0.40
CA LEU A 171 -44.25 5.54 -0.95
C LEU A 171 -45.19 6.05 0.15
N LEU A 172 -45.99 7.08 -0.14
CA LEU A 172 -47.09 7.57 0.68
C LEU A 172 -48.39 6.91 0.19
N GLN A 173 -49.23 6.41 1.09
CA GLN A 173 -50.54 5.85 0.74
C GLN A 173 -51.63 6.21 1.78
N VAL A 174 -52.66 6.95 1.36
CA VAL A 174 -53.79 7.41 2.18
C VAL A 174 -55.11 7.18 1.43
N GLY A 175 -56.14 6.67 2.10
CA GLY A 175 -57.45 6.41 1.51
C GLY A 175 -58.29 7.67 1.36
N GLU A 176 -58.80 8.20 2.47
CA GLU A 176 -59.73 9.34 2.52
C GLU A 176 -59.27 10.36 3.57
N PHE A 177 -59.56 11.64 3.33
CA PHE A 177 -59.40 12.74 4.29
C PHE A 177 -60.74 13.49 4.47
N GLU A 178 -61.36 13.36 5.63
CA GLU A 178 -62.65 14.03 5.92
C GLU A 178 -62.46 15.14 6.94
N LEU A 179 -62.72 16.39 6.56
CA LEU A 179 -62.67 17.53 7.47
C LEU A 179 -64.05 17.80 8.07
N LYS A 180 -64.12 17.98 9.39
CA LYS A 180 -65.35 18.25 10.15
C LYS A 180 -65.45 19.74 10.40
N LEU A 181 -66.42 20.39 9.77
CA LEU A 181 -66.64 21.84 9.87
C LEU A 181 -67.97 22.16 10.57
N ASN A 182 -67.97 23.11 11.50
CA ASN A 182 -69.18 23.72 12.01
C ASN A 182 -69.47 25.03 11.23
N THR A 183 -70.61 25.10 10.55
CA THR A 183 -70.96 26.19 9.62
C THR A 183 -72.05 27.12 10.17
N CYS A 184 -72.62 26.82 11.35
CA CYS A 184 -73.72 27.60 11.94
C CYS A 184 -73.21 28.64 12.95
N SER A 185 -73.64 29.90 12.81
CA SER A 185 -73.29 30.98 13.74
C SER A 185 -74.12 30.98 15.04
N HIS A 186 -75.11 30.09 15.15
CA HIS A 186 -76.12 30.01 16.21
C HIS A 186 -76.82 31.36 16.52
N LYS A 187 -76.87 32.25 15.53
CA LYS A 187 -77.57 33.53 15.59
C LYS A 187 -78.51 33.66 14.40
N ASN A 188 -79.71 34.17 14.65
CA ASN A 188 -80.64 34.54 13.58
C ASN A 188 -80.06 35.70 12.76
N ALA A 189 -80.63 35.96 11.57
CA ALA A 189 -80.13 36.99 10.65
C ALA A 189 -80.12 38.42 11.25
N ASP A 190 -80.83 38.65 12.36
CA ASP A 190 -80.86 39.90 13.13
C ASP A 190 -79.82 39.96 14.27
N GLY A 191 -79.02 38.91 14.46
CA GLY A 191 -77.99 38.81 15.50
C GLY A 191 -78.47 38.27 16.85
N SER A 192 -79.76 38.00 17.02
CA SER A 192 -80.31 37.35 18.21
C SER A 192 -79.90 35.87 18.31
N SER A 193 -79.83 35.31 19.53
CA SER A 193 -79.51 33.89 19.73
C SER A 193 -80.56 33.00 19.04
N ALA A 194 -80.09 32.05 18.24
CA ALA A 194 -80.93 31.04 17.61
C ALA A 194 -81.05 29.77 18.46
N LEU A 195 -80.71 29.82 19.76
CA LEU A 195 -80.86 28.70 20.69
C LEU A 195 -82.27 28.71 21.29
N GLY A 196 -83.00 27.60 21.12
CA GLY A 196 -84.34 27.40 21.66
C GLY A 196 -84.34 27.13 23.17
N GLU A 197 -85.48 26.67 23.71
CA GLU A 197 -85.59 26.36 25.14
C GLU A 197 -84.59 25.28 25.59
N ALA A 198 -84.22 25.34 26.87
CA ALA A 198 -83.33 24.39 27.51
C ALA A 198 -83.91 22.95 27.46
N ILE A 199 -83.18 22.04 26.83
CA ILE A 199 -83.54 20.62 26.68
C ILE A 199 -83.20 19.84 27.95
N LYS A 200 -81.97 19.98 28.45
CA LYS A 200 -81.48 19.23 29.61
C LYS A 200 -80.44 20.04 30.37
N THR A 201 -80.58 20.05 31.69
CA THR A 201 -79.65 20.67 32.62
C THR A 201 -78.93 19.58 33.43
N VAL A 202 -77.60 19.65 33.45
CA VAL A 202 -76.69 18.76 34.19
C VAL A 202 -75.97 19.59 35.25
N GLU A 203 -75.78 19.04 36.45
CA GLU A 203 -75.09 19.70 37.57
C GLU A 203 -73.57 19.45 37.52
N ALA A 204 -72.77 20.35 38.11
CA ALA A 204 -71.32 20.29 38.07
C ALA A 204 -70.74 19.03 38.75
N THR A 205 -69.68 18.47 38.17
CA THR A 205 -68.86 17.37 38.71
C THR A 205 -67.47 17.89 39.08
N CYS A 206 -66.53 16.99 39.42
CA CYS A 206 -65.14 17.38 39.67
C CYS A 206 -64.30 17.62 38.42
N ILE A 207 -64.86 17.42 37.22
CA ILE A 207 -64.15 17.59 35.94
C ILE A 207 -64.93 18.40 34.91
N GLU A 208 -66.20 18.69 35.17
CA GLU A 208 -67.08 19.33 34.20
C GLU A 208 -68.11 20.20 34.92
N HIS A 209 -68.24 21.46 34.48
CA HIS A 209 -69.20 22.43 35.02
C HIS A 209 -70.63 21.97 34.72
N GLY A 210 -71.59 22.45 35.49
CA GLY A 210 -72.98 22.18 35.17
C GLY A 210 -73.27 22.81 33.82
N TYR A 211 -74.17 22.23 33.02
CA TYR A 211 -74.46 22.78 31.70
C TYR A 211 -75.91 22.57 31.33
N THR A 212 -76.39 23.44 30.47
CA THR A 212 -77.73 23.37 29.91
C THR A 212 -77.62 23.26 28.39
N THR A 213 -78.27 22.26 27.82
CA THR A 213 -78.30 22.03 26.37
C THR A 213 -79.53 22.70 25.75
N HIS A 214 -79.39 23.27 24.56
CA HIS A 214 -80.43 23.98 23.81
C HIS A 214 -80.46 23.49 22.37
N GLU A 215 -81.63 23.38 21.74
CA GLU A 215 -81.69 23.05 20.30
C GLU A 215 -81.56 24.33 19.49
N CYS A 216 -80.62 24.42 18.55
CA CYS A 216 -80.50 25.59 17.69
C CYS A 216 -81.60 25.57 16.61
N SER A 217 -82.46 26.58 16.56
CA SER A 217 -83.57 26.69 15.60
C SER A 217 -83.14 26.86 14.13
N ILE A 218 -81.85 27.08 13.85
CA ILE A 218 -81.32 27.24 12.48
C ILE A 218 -80.74 25.92 11.95
N CYS A 219 -79.96 25.22 12.77
CA CYS A 219 -79.24 24.01 12.33
C CYS A 219 -79.72 22.74 13.02
N HIS A 220 -80.67 22.85 13.94
CA HIS A 220 -81.24 21.77 14.74
C HIS A 220 -80.23 20.94 15.54
N SER A 221 -78.99 21.42 15.67
CA SER A 221 -78.01 20.80 16.55
C SER A 221 -78.29 21.17 18.00
N ILE A 222 -78.04 20.23 18.90
CA ILE A 222 -78.08 20.48 20.34
C ILE A 222 -76.79 21.18 20.72
N VAL A 223 -76.91 22.44 21.14
CA VAL A 223 -75.82 23.30 21.56
C VAL A 223 -75.76 23.31 23.08
N LYS A 224 -74.60 22.92 23.61
CA LYS A 224 -74.31 22.95 25.05
C LYS A 224 -73.90 24.37 25.46
N VAL A 225 -74.55 24.89 26.50
CA VAL A 225 -74.23 26.16 27.15
C VAL A 225 -73.87 25.87 28.60
N ASP A 226 -72.60 26.05 28.95
CA ASP A 226 -72.13 25.81 30.31
C ASP A 226 -72.72 26.82 31.29
N LYS A 227 -73.05 26.36 32.50
CA LYS A 227 -73.40 27.22 33.63
C LYS A 227 -72.11 27.80 34.21
N ASP A 228 -72.25 28.96 34.84
CA ASP A 228 -71.17 29.65 35.54
C ASP A 228 -71.14 29.18 37.02
N ASP A 229 -70.98 27.87 37.24
CA ASP A 229 -70.91 27.22 38.56
C ASP A 229 -69.47 26.74 38.89
N GLU A 230 -69.10 26.54 40.16
CA GLU A 230 -67.75 26.02 40.51
C GLU A 230 -67.72 24.47 40.46
N LEU A 231 -66.62 23.89 39.95
CA LEU A 231 -66.41 22.43 39.94
C LEU A 231 -66.35 21.84 41.36
N ASN A 232 -66.89 20.64 41.53
CA ASN A 232 -66.75 19.91 42.79
C ASN A 232 -65.29 19.48 43.03
N LYS A 233 -64.82 19.41 44.28
CA LYS A 233 -63.43 19.01 44.58
C LYS A 233 -63.18 17.52 44.29
N HIS A 234 -61.96 17.18 43.87
CA HIS A 234 -61.53 15.78 43.66
C HIS A 234 -61.40 15.01 44.97
N THR A 235 -61.85 13.74 44.97
CA THR A 235 -61.62 12.78 46.06
C THR A 235 -60.51 11.81 45.64
N LEU A 236 -59.30 11.93 46.21
CA LEU A 236 -58.10 11.24 45.73
C LEU A 236 -57.66 10.05 46.61
N THR A 237 -57.22 8.98 45.96
CA THR A 237 -56.55 7.81 46.56
C THR A 237 -55.07 7.80 46.14
N ARG A 238 -54.15 7.68 47.10
CA ARG A 238 -52.70 7.70 46.84
C ARG A 238 -52.17 6.31 46.43
N HIS A 239 -51.35 6.27 45.39
CA HIS A 239 -50.58 5.11 44.94
C HIS A 239 -49.09 5.43 45.02
N ALA A 240 -48.37 4.78 45.93
CA ALA A 240 -46.95 5.03 46.18
C ALA A 240 -46.06 4.60 45.00
N GLN A 241 -44.87 5.22 44.89
CA GLN A 241 -43.87 4.87 43.88
C GLN A 241 -43.35 3.43 44.06
N GLU A 242 -43.19 2.73 42.94
CA GLU A 242 -42.50 1.47 42.78
C GLU A 242 -41.28 1.68 41.87
N ASP A 243 -40.07 1.46 42.36
CA ASP A 243 -38.86 1.69 41.58
C ASP A 243 -38.68 0.65 40.45
N ALA A 244 -38.19 1.09 39.29
CA ALA A 244 -37.83 0.18 38.20
C ALA A 244 -36.59 -0.66 38.55
N THR A 245 -36.63 -1.94 38.18
CA THR A 245 -35.51 -2.87 38.27
C THR A 245 -34.83 -3.00 36.90
N CYS A 246 -33.78 -3.82 36.78
CA CYS A 246 -33.12 -4.12 35.49
C CYS A 246 -34.01 -4.95 34.54
N ILE A 247 -35.11 -5.54 35.03
CA ILE A 247 -35.98 -6.46 34.28
C ILE A 247 -37.42 -5.93 34.21
N GLU A 248 -37.91 -5.37 35.31
CA GLU A 248 -39.29 -4.88 35.44
C GLU A 248 -39.36 -3.36 35.41
N THR A 249 -40.31 -2.83 34.65
CA THR A 249 -40.66 -1.41 34.64
C THR A 249 -41.27 -1.00 35.99
N GLY A 250 -40.78 0.08 36.59
CA GLY A 250 -41.35 0.65 37.82
C GLY A 250 -42.55 1.56 37.53
N LYS A 251 -43.16 2.11 38.57
CA LYS A 251 -44.26 3.09 38.50
C LYS A 251 -44.00 4.28 39.41
N LYS A 252 -44.10 5.50 38.88
CA LYS A 252 -44.01 6.75 39.66
C LYS A 252 -45.18 6.86 40.64
N GLU A 253 -45.00 7.61 41.74
CA GLU A 253 -46.09 7.93 42.68
C GLU A 253 -47.20 8.75 41.98
N TYR A 254 -48.47 8.44 42.26
CA TYR A 254 -49.61 9.17 41.72
C TYR A 254 -50.85 9.07 42.63
N TRP A 255 -51.83 9.95 42.41
CA TRP A 255 -53.11 9.98 43.10
C TRP A 255 -54.23 9.77 42.10
N GLN A 256 -55.09 8.80 42.34
CA GLN A 256 -56.23 8.52 41.48
C GLN A 256 -57.51 9.06 42.11
N CYS A 257 -58.26 9.90 41.39
CA CYS A 257 -59.56 10.34 41.86
C CYS A 257 -60.57 9.20 41.79
N SER A 258 -61.20 8.84 42.91
CA SER A 258 -62.19 7.75 42.97
C SER A 258 -63.51 8.07 42.26
N VAL A 259 -63.72 9.33 41.87
CA VAL A 259 -64.94 9.80 41.19
C VAL A 259 -64.76 9.85 39.68
N CYS A 260 -63.67 10.44 39.18
CA CYS A 260 -63.43 10.60 37.75
C CYS A 260 -62.34 9.67 37.19
N ASN A 261 -61.72 8.84 38.02
CA ASN A 261 -60.60 7.93 37.70
C ASN A 261 -59.34 8.59 37.10
N LYS A 262 -59.33 9.92 36.98
CA LYS A 262 -58.16 10.69 36.55
C LYS A 262 -57.02 10.53 37.54
N LEU A 263 -55.82 10.48 36.98
CA LEU A 263 -54.58 10.32 37.72
C LEU A 263 -53.96 11.70 37.90
N PHE A 264 -53.34 11.95 39.05
CA PHE A 264 -52.74 13.23 39.41
C PHE A 264 -51.36 12.99 40.00
N SER A 265 -50.42 13.90 39.78
CA SER A 265 -49.07 13.79 40.37
C SER A 265 -48.96 14.33 41.78
N ASP A 266 -50.06 14.84 42.34
CA ASP A 266 -50.12 15.45 43.66
C ASP A 266 -51.49 15.25 44.34
N ASP A 267 -51.50 15.36 45.66
CA ASP A 267 -52.67 15.15 46.52
C ASP A 267 -53.68 16.32 46.51
N ASN A 268 -53.38 17.42 45.82
CA ASN A 268 -54.30 18.54 45.60
C ASN A 268 -54.97 18.50 44.23
N ALA A 269 -54.74 17.45 43.43
CA ALA A 269 -55.24 17.30 42.05
C ALA A 269 -54.89 18.49 41.15
N THR A 270 -53.75 19.13 41.38
CA THR A 270 -53.35 20.33 40.61
C THR A 270 -52.74 19.98 39.25
N THR A 271 -52.15 18.79 39.12
CA THR A 271 -51.52 18.33 37.87
C THR A 271 -52.04 16.95 37.46
N GLU A 272 -52.91 16.91 36.45
CA GLU A 272 -53.46 15.67 35.88
C GLU A 272 -52.43 14.94 35.00
N ILE A 273 -52.34 13.63 35.16
CA ILE A 273 -51.51 12.72 34.38
C ILE A 273 -52.40 12.06 33.32
N THR A 274 -52.27 12.52 32.07
CA THR A 274 -53.14 12.12 30.96
C THR A 274 -52.61 10.94 30.13
N ASP A 275 -51.34 10.58 30.30
CA ASP A 275 -50.71 9.43 29.65
C ASP A 275 -50.27 8.43 30.73
N ALA A 276 -50.99 7.32 30.86
CA ALA A 276 -50.66 6.29 31.85
C ALA A 276 -49.27 5.68 31.62
N ALA A 277 -48.73 5.71 30.40
CA ALA A 277 -47.36 5.24 30.12
C ALA A 277 -46.29 6.19 30.70
N SER A 278 -46.63 7.45 30.99
CA SER A 278 -45.72 8.40 31.63
C SER A 278 -45.46 8.10 33.11
N LEU A 279 -46.32 7.27 33.71
CA LEU A 279 -46.15 6.71 35.06
C LEU A 279 -45.15 5.55 35.05
N GLU A 280 -44.95 4.90 33.91
CA GLU A 280 -43.98 3.81 33.81
C GLU A 280 -42.55 4.38 33.87
N ILE A 281 -41.74 3.78 34.72
CA ILE A 281 -40.30 3.97 34.75
C ILE A 281 -39.74 2.79 33.95
N PRO A 282 -39.17 2.99 32.74
CA PRO A 282 -38.64 1.89 31.94
C PRO A 282 -37.67 1.04 32.75
N ALA A 283 -37.67 -0.28 32.51
CA ALA A 283 -36.68 -1.17 33.10
C ALA A 283 -35.28 -0.60 32.79
N LYS A 284 -34.41 -0.54 33.80
CA LYS A 284 -33.12 0.18 33.71
C LYS A 284 -32.12 -0.45 32.73
N GLY A 285 -32.48 -1.59 32.13
CA GLY A 285 -31.56 -2.46 31.41
C GLY A 285 -30.53 -3.07 32.35
N HIS A 286 -29.77 -4.03 31.84
CA HIS A 286 -28.67 -4.60 32.62
C HIS A 286 -27.49 -3.61 32.67
N GLN A 287 -27.20 -3.10 33.87
CA GLN A 287 -25.96 -2.37 34.16
C GLN A 287 -24.92 -3.37 34.66
N TYR A 288 -24.03 -3.82 33.78
CA TYR A 288 -23.02 -4.82 34.12
C TYR A 288 -21.81 -4.18 34.79
N ASN A 289 -21.29 -4.82 35.84
CA ASN A 289 -19.99 -4.49 36.40
C ASN A 289 -18.85 -4.96 35.46
N SER A 290 -17.60 -4.73 35.85
CA SER A 290 -16.40 -5.15 35.09
C SER A 290 -16.29 -6.66 34.84
N GLU A 291 -17.04 -7.48 35.57
CA GLU A 291 -17.11 -8.94 35.42
C GLU A 291 -18.30 -9.39 34.56
N GLY A 292 -19.10 -8.46 34.04
CA GLY A 292 -20.26 -8.79 33.21
C GLY A 292 -21.46 -9.25 34.04
N ILE A 293 -21.51 -8.92 35.33
CA ILE A 293 -22.61 -9.25 36.24
C ILE A 293 -23.47 -8.01 36.42
N CYS A 294 -24.76 -8.12 36.13
CA CYS A 294 -25.70 -7.03 36.28
C CYS A 294 -25.80 -6.65 37.76
N THR A 295 -25.46 -5.41 38.10
CA THR A 295 -25.47 -4.88 39.46
C THR A 295 -26.87 -4.81 40.08
N GLY A 296 -27.92 -4.86 39.25
CA GLY A 296 -29.31 -4.85 39.69
C GLY A 296 -29.95 -6.22 39.94
N CYS A 297 -29.65 -7.25 39.13
CA CYS A 297 -30.33 -8.57 39.18
C CYS A 297 -29.38 -9.77 39.16
N GLY A 298 -28.07 -9.57 39.08
CA GLY A 298 -27.09 -10.66 39.02
C GLY A 298 -27.05 -11.42 37.68
N ALA A 299 -27.83 -11.03 36.67
CA ALA A 299 -27.75 -11.60 35.32
C ALA A 299 -26.34 -11.44 34.74
N THR A 300 -25.79 -12.47 34.13
CA THR A 300 -24.41 -12.46 33.61
C THR A 300 -24.38 -12.37 32.08
N GLU A 301 -23.51 -11.54 31.53
CA GLU A 301 -23.19 -11.44 30.11
C GLU A 301 -21.67 -11.51 29.95
N PHE A 302 -21.16 -12.72 29.66
CA PHE A 302 -19.73 -13.00 29.62
C PHE A 302 -19.01 -12.29 28.47
N ARG A 303 -19.75 -11.84 27.44
CA ARG A 303 -19.18 -11.12 26.29
C ARG A 303 -18.94 -9.65 26.61
N TYR A 304 -19.73 -9.07 27.52
CA TYR A 304 -19.63 -7.66 27.88
C TYR A 304 -18.21 -7.29 28.38
N PRO A 305 -17.57 -8.03 29.31
CA PRO A 305 -16.19 -7.76 29.73
C PRO A 305 -15.13 -7.86 28.63
N LEU A 306 -15.37 -8.64 27.57
CA LEU A 306 -14.40 -8.79 26.47
C LEU A 306 -14.22 -7.48 25.68
N PHE A 307 -15.27 -6.68 25.59
CA PHE A 307 -15.26 -5.41 24.87
C PHE A 307 -15.19 -4.21 25.83
N ASN A 308 -15.92 -4.22 26.93
CA ASN A 308 -16.00 -3.10 27.86
C ASN A 308 -14.69 -2.86 28.65
N ASN A 309 -13.84 -3.88 28.76
CA ASN A 309 -12.54 -3.75 29.42
C ASN A 309 -11.42 -3.37 28.42
N LEU A 310 -11.75 -3.09 27.16
CA LEU A 310 -10.78 -2.59 26.19
C LEU A 310 -10.60 -1.07 26.36
N ASP A 311 -9.35 -0.63 26.42
CA ASP A 311 -9.03 0.78 26.58
C ASP A 311 -9.65 1.63 25.46
N GLY A 312 -10.38 2.67 25.85
CA GLY A 312 -11.01 3.62 24.94
C GLY A 312 -12.40 3.25 24.45
N ILE A 313 -12.91 2.05 24.79
CA ILE A 313 -14.28 1.58 24.48
C ILE A 313 -15.18 1.76 25.71
N THR A 314 -16.38 2.31 25.51
CA THR A 314 -17.43 2.46 26.53
C THR A 314 -18.81 2.10 25.98
N ASP A 315 -19.83 2.09 26.83
CA ASP A 315 -21.24 1.97 26.43
C ASP A 315 -21.55 0.72 25.58
N VAL A 316 -20.92 -0.40 25.95
CA VAL A 316 -21.06 -1.66 25.21
C VAL A 316 -22.47 -2.23 25.34
N THR A 317 -23.10 -2.52 24.22
CA THR A 317 -24.35 -3.29 24.13
C THR A 317 -24.19 -4.44 23.14
N ILE A 318 -24.81 -5.57 23.44
CA ILE A 318 -24.68 -6.79 22.64
C ILE A 318 -26.08 -7.26 22.27
N THR A 319 -26.28 -7.60 20.99
CA THR A 319 -27.56 -8.09 20.46
C THR A 319 -27.30 -9.29 19.57
N ASP A 320 -28.03 -10.37 19.82
CA ASP A 320 -28.01 -11.57 18.99
C ASP A 320 -29.20 -11.53 18.04
N ASN A 321 -28.92 -11.73 16.75
CA ASN A 321 -29.93 -11.63 15.69
C ASN A 321 -30.34 -13.00 15.12
N ASP A 322 -29.72 -14.09 15.57
CA ASP A 322 -30.06 -15.45 15.16
C ASP A 322 -30.11 -16.44 16.34
N ASP A 323 -30.49 -17.67 16.02
CA ASP A 323 -30.71 -18.75 16.99
C ASP A 323 -29.38 -19.35 17.52
N HIS A 324 -28.23 -18.97 16.96
CA HIS A 324 -26.92 -19.54 17.29
C HIS A 324 -25.89 -18.43 17.60
N PRO A 325 -26.09 -17.67 18.68
CA PRO A 325 -25.24 -16.53 19.01
C PRO A 325 -23.78 -16.93 19.22
N TRP A 326 -22.86 -15.98 19.04
CA TRP A 326 -21.45 -16.19 19.32
C TRP A 326 -21.22 -16.50 20.80
N GLN A 327 -20.41 -17.51 21.08
CA GLN A 327 -20.16 -18.06 22.40
C GLN A 327 -18.77 -17.67 22.90
N LYS A 328 -18.53 -17.82 24.20
CA LYS A 328 -17.20 -17.63 24.78
C LYS A 328 -16.24 -18.64 24.16
N LEU A 329 -15.05 -18.19 23.76
CA LEU A 329 -14.00 -19.11 23.33
C LEU A 329 -13.69 -20.12 24.46
N ASP A 330 -13.93 -21.40 24.17
CA ASP A 330 -13.58 -22.52 25.03
C ASP A 330 -12.75 -23.51 24.22
N LEU A 331 -11.44 -23.57 24.50
CA LEU A 331 -10.51 -24.44 23.79
C LEU A 331 -10.76 -25.94 24.05
N LYS A 332 -11.63 -26.29 25.01
CA LYS A 332 -12.03 -27.67 25.30
C LYS A 332 -13.37 -28.05 24.69
N ALA A 333 -14.03 -27.15 23.97
CA ALA A 333 -15.29 -27.43 23.31
C ALA A 333 -15.13 -28.38 22.12
N ASP A 334 -16.15 -29.20 21.84
CA ASP A 334 -16.16 -30.10 20.68
C ASP A 334 -15.86 -29.35 19.38
N GLY A 335 -14.96 -29.87 18.54
CA GLY A 335 -14.54 -29.20 17.30
C GLY A 335 -13.51 -28.09 17.47
N MET A 336 -12.89 -27.96 18.65
CA MET A 336 -11.69 -27.13 18.83
C MET A 336 -10.39 -27.92 18.63
N ASP A 337 -10.49 -29.25 18.49
CA ASP A 337 -9.40 -30.13 18.06
C ASP A 337 -9.23 -30.08 16.53
N ASN A 338 -7.99 -30.19 16.03
CA ASN A 338 -7.67 -30.24 14.59
C ASN A 338 -7.98 -28.98 13.76
N LEU A 339 -8.02 -27.79 14.38
CA LEU A 339 -8.16 -26.49 13.70
C LEU A 339 -7.08 -26.22 12.64
N GLY A 340 -5.96 -26.95 12.68
CA GLY A 340 -4.79 -26.75 11.81
C GLY A 340 -3.94 -25.52 12.15
N PHE A 341 -4.37 -24.74 13.15
CA PHE A 341 -3.66 -23.62 13.73
C PHE A 341 -3.68 -23.74 15.25
N THR A 342 -2.67 -23.19 15.92
CA THR A 342 -2.58 -23.19 17.38
C THR A 342 -3.13 -21.89 17.94
N ILE A 343 -4.11 -21.98 18.85
CA ILE A 343 -4.59 -20.86 19.67
C ILE A 343 -3.90 -20.97 21.04
N PRO A 344 -3.22 -19.91 21.56
CA PRO A 344 -2.61 -19.95 22.88
C PRO A 344 -3.62 -20.27 24.00
N GLU A 345 -3.24 -21.09 24.99
CA GLU A 345 -4.14 -21.59 26.04
C GLU A 345 -4.87 -20.50 26.84
N ASP A 346 -4.22 -19.35 27.05
CA ASP A 346 -4.78 -18.22 27.81
C ASP A 346 -5.61 -17.22 26.95
N SER A 347 -5.86 -17.56 25.68
CA SER A 347 -6.57 -16.67 24.75
C SER A 347 -8.02 -16.46 25.17
N LYS A 348 -8.45 -15.21 25.22
CA LYS A 348 -9.85 -14.81 25.41
C LYS A 348 -10.44 -14.36 24.07
N GLY A 349 -11.70 -14.70 23.82
CA GLY A 349 -12.34 -14.41 22.55
C GLY A 349 -13.76 -14.97 22.44
N LEU A 350 -14.25 -15.01 21.22
CA LEU A 350 -15.54 -15.56 20.82
C LEU A 350 -15.34 -16.69 19.80
N MET A 351 -16.21 -17.68 19.83
CA MET A 351 -16.32 -18.73 18.81
C MET A 351 -17.76 -18.82 18.29
N SER A 352 -17.94 -19.22 17.04
CA SER A 352 -19.27 -19.36 16.45
C SER A 352 -20.10 -20.44 17.18
N GLY A 353 -21.40 -20.18 17.32
CA GLY A 353 -22.35 -21.05 18.04
C GLY A 353 -22.96 -22.16 17.18
N ASN A 354 -22.78 -22.12 15.87
CA ASN A 354 -23.43 -22.97 14.88
C ASN A 354 -22.65 -24.24 14.48
N TYR A 355 -21.83 -24.77 15.40
CA TYR A 355 -21.05 -25.98 15.14
C TYR A 355 -21.94 -27.20 14.90
N HIS A 356 -21.60 -28.01 13.89
CA HIS A 356 -22.41 -29.14 13.35
C HIS A 356 -23.83 -28.78 12.87
N LEU A 357 -24.15 -27.52 12.61
CA LEU A 357 -25.47 -27.12 12.11
C LEU A 357 -25.36 -26.68 10.64
N ASP A 358 -25.65 -27.59 9.71
CA ASP A 358 -25.55 -27.30 8.27
C ASP A 358 -26.53 -26.22 7.83
N SER A 359 -26.12 -25.39 6.86
CA SER A 359 -26.95 -24.29 6.32
C SER A 359 -27.49 -23.34 7.39
N SER A 360 -26.66 -22.99 8.37
CA SER A 360 -27.01 -22.08 9.47
C SER A 360 -26.03 -20.92 9.58
N SER A 361 -26.43 -19.87 10.28
CA SER A 361 -25.60 -18.70 10.62
C SER A 361 -25.37 -18.61 12.13
N SER A 362 -24.27 -17.94 12.50
CA SER A 362 -24.04 -17.39 13.85
C SER A 362 -23.79 -15.89 13.78
N GLU A 363 -24.64 -15.09 14.42
CA GLU A 363 -24.65 -13.64 14.29
C GLU A 363 -24.78 -12.93 15.64
N THR A 364 -23.80 -12.06 15.93
CA THR A 364 -23.81 -11.18 17.09
C THR A 364 -23.40 -9.77 16.67
N VAL A 365 -24.13 -8.77 17.15
CA VAL A 365 -23.85 -7.34 16.96
C VAL A 365 -23.41 -6.74 18.29
N ILE A 366 -22.21 -6.17 18.31
CA ILE A 366 -21.66 -5.44 19.45
C ILE A 366 -21.66 -3.96 19.09
N ARG A 367 -22.38 -3.13 19.84
CA ARG A 367 -22.34 -1.67 19.69
C ARG A 367 -21.58 -1.08 20.86
N PHE A 368 -20.81 -0.04 20.61
CA PHE A 368 -19.99 0.60 21.63
C PHE A 368 -19.61 2.02 21.21
N ASN A 369 -19.18 2.82 22.16
CA ASN A 369 -18.68 4.16 21.94
C ASN A 369 -17.16 4.18 22.06
N VAL A 370 -16.51 4.96 21.20
CA VAL A 370 -15.06 5.13 21.17
C VAL A 370 -14.72 6.56 21.61
N SER A 371 -13.96 6.68 22.70
CA SER A 371 -13.68 7.99 23.33
C SER A 371 -12.69 8.87 22.55
N LYS A 372 -11.79 8.25 21.77
CA LYS A 372 -10.76 8.88 20.93
C LYS A 372 -10.32 7.88 19.85
N PRO A 373 -9.71 8.29 18.73
CA PRO A 373 -9.28 7.35 17.71
C PRO A 373 -8.45 6.19 18.28
N ILE A 374 -8.85 4.95 17.98
CA ILE A 374 -8.17 3.73 18.41
C ILE A 374 -7.95 2.77 17.24
N LEU A 375 -6.92 1.96 17.34
CA LEU A 375 -6.74 0.77 16.51
C LEU A 375 -7.24 -0.45 17.27
N LEU A 376 -8.33 -1.06 16.80
CA LEU A 376 -8.84 -2.33 17.30
C LEU A 376 -8.14 -3.46 16.55
N THR A 377 -7.55 -4.40 17.27
CA THR A 377 -6.79 -5.52 16.72
C THR A 377 -7.29 -6.86 17.28
N SER A 378 -7.29 -7.90 16.46
CA SER A 378 -7.68 -9.26 16.85
C SER A 378 -7.04 -10.31 15.94
N GLN A 379 -7.03 -11.55 16.39
CA GLN A 379 -6.76 -12.72 15.54
C GLN A 379 -8.09 -13.35 15.14
N VAL A 380 -8.22 -13.65 13.85
CA VAL A 380 -9.40 -14.26 13.25
C VAL A 380 -9.00 -15.61 12.64
N LEU A 381 -9.80 -16.62 12.90
CA LEU A 381 -9.61 -17.98 12.40
C LEU A 381 -10.92 -18.51 11.82
N VAL A 382 -10.84 -19.14 10.65
CA VAL A 382 -11.85 -20.04 10.11
C VAL A 382 -11.18 -21.38 9.89
N SER A 383 -11.77 -22.46 10.39
CA SER A 383 -11.21 -23.82 10.32
C SER A 383 -11.95 -24.73 9.33
N SER A 384 -12.94 -24.20 8.61
CA SER A 384 -13.66 -24.93 7.56
C SER A 384 -12.77 -25.26 6.37
N GLU A 385 -12.80 -26.50 5.89
CA GLU A 385 -12.17 -26.88 4.61
C GLU A 385 -13.03 -26.45 3.39
N GLU A 386 -14.25 -25.93 3.62
CA GLU A 386 -15.12 -25.44 2.55
C GLU A 386 -14.94 -23.94 2.28
N ASP A 387 -14.63 -23.58 1.03
CA ASP A 387 -14.58 -22.17 0.60
C ASP A 387 -15.94 -21.45 0.70
N ARG A 388 -17.05 -22.20 0.83
CA ARG A 388 -18.40 -21.67 0.97
C ARG A 388 -18.76 -21.25 2.39
N ALA A 389 -18.03 -21.73 3.40
CA ALA A 389 -18.17 -21.25 4.75
C ALA A 389 -17.46 -19.89 4.88
N GLN A 390 -18.20 -18.85 5.24
CA GLN A 390 -17.72 -17.47 5.17
C GLN A 390 -17.89 -16.78 6.51
N PHE A 391 -16.78 -16.32 7.09
CA PHE A 391 -16.81 -15.44 8.25
C PHE A 391 -16.69 -13.99 7.78
N TYR A 392 -17.72 -13.23 8.10
CA TYR A 392 -17.84 -11.82 7.85
C TYR A 392 -17.69 -11.00 9.13
N ILE A 393 -16.92 -9.93 9.02
CA ILE A 393 -16.89 -8.87 10.03
C ILE A 393 -17.38 -7.59 9.36
N TYR A 394 -18.38 -6.96 9.97
CA TYR A 394 -18.89 -5.67 9.55
C TYR A 394 -18.57 -4.63 10.62
N VAL A 395 -18.12 -3.46 10.18
CA VAL A 395 -17.96 -2.28 11.00
C VAL A 395 -18.94 -1.23 10.49
N ASP A 396 -19.85 -0.80 11.34
CA ASP A 396 -20.91 0.18 10.99
C ASP A 396 -21.75 -0.21 9.77
N ASN A 397 -22.03 -1.51 9.68
CA ASN A 397 -22.71 -2.18 8.57
C ASN A 397 -21.95 -2.18 7.23
N ILE A 398 -20.70 -1.71 7.20
CA ILE A 398 -19.79 -1.86 6.07
C ILE A 398 -19.03 -3.17 6.26
N LYS A 399 -19.01 -4.02 5.22
CA LYS A 399 -18.28 -5.29 5.25
C LYS A 399 -16.78 -5.02 5.25
N ASP A 400 -16.12 -5.21 6.39
CA ASP A 400 -14.70 -4.93 6.57
C ASP A 400 -13.80 -6.13 6.27
N LEU A 401 -14.26 -7.34 6.62
CA LEU A 401 -13.55 -8.59 6.37
C LEU A 401 -14.48 -9.66 5.81
N CYS A 402 -13.95 -10.47 4.89
CA CYS A 402 -14.52 -11.73 4.47
C CYS A 402 -13.39 -12.76 4.40
N ILE A 403 -13.47 -13.80 5.21
CA ILE A 403 -12.50 -14.89 5.25
C ILE A 403 -13.23 -16.23 5.11
N SER A 404 -12.66 -17.13 4.32
CA SER A 404 -13.21 -18.45 4.03
C SER A 404 -12.09 -19.46 3.89
N GLY A 405 -12.45 -20.75 3.95
CA GLY A 405 -11.48 -21.82 3.98
C GLY A 405 -10.63 -21.80 5.25
N LYS A 406 -9.78 -22.81 5.40
CA LYS A 406 -8.97 -23.01 6.59
C LYS A 406 -7.85 -21.96 6.67
N LYS A 407 -8.09 -20.87 7.40
CA LYS A 407 -7.23 -19.69 7.39
C LYS A 407 -7.25 -18.95 8.72
N GLN A 408 -6.08 -18.53 9.16
CA GLN A 408 -5.84 -17.66 10.31
C GLN A 408 -5.21 -16.35 9.82
N THR A 409 -5.69 -15.20 10.31
CA THR A 409 -5.15 -13.89 9.96
C THR A 409 -5.31 -12.89 11.11
N GLU A 410 -4.44 -11.90 11.14
CA GLU A 410 -4.64 -10.71 11.95
C GLU A 410 -5.74 -9.83 11.32
N TYR A 411 -6.59 -9.26 12.16
CA TYR A 411 -7.62 -8.29 11.81
C TYR A 411 -7.35 -6.98 12.55
N LYS A 412 -7.35 -5.86 11.84
CA LYS A 412 -7.12 -4.52 12.38
C LYS A 412 -8.08 -3.50 11.78
N VAL A 413 -8.79 -2.75 12.60
CA VAL A 413 -9.64 -1.65 12.12
C VAL A 413 -9.36 -0.38 12.91
N LEU A 414 -9.27 0.74 12.18
CA LEU A 414 -9.13 2.06 12.78
C LEU A 414 -10.53 2.63 13.03
N LEU A 415 -10.83 2.97 14.28
CA LEU A 415 -12.13 3.52 14.69
C LEU A 415 -11.94 4.97 15.15
N SER A 416 -12.80 5.86 14.64
CA SER A 416 -12.85 7.27 15.04
C SER A 416 -13.47 7.44 16.44
N ALA A 417 -13.44 8.66 16.98
CA ALA A 417 -14.23 8.96 18.17
C ALA A 417 -15.73 8.97 17.82
N GLY A 418 -16.56 8.33 18.65
CA GLY A 418 -18.02 8.26 18.46
C GLY A 418 -18.58 6.83 18.54
N GLU A 419 -19.86 6.71 18.21
CA GLU A 419 -20.57 5.43 18.22
C GLU A 419 -20.16 4.54 17.05
N HIS A 420 -19.85 3.29 17.35
CA HIS A 420 -19.47 2.26 16.39
C HIS A 420 -20.20 0.94 16.67
N SER A 421 -20.24 0.07 15.67
CA SER A 421 -20.80 -1.27 15.76
C SER A 421 -19.93 -2.29 15.05
N LEU A 422 -19.70 -3.42 15.70
CA LEU A 422 -19.01 -4.59 15.17
C LEU A 422 -20.01 -5.74 15.07
N ARG A 423 -20.34 -6.16 13.85
CA ARG A 423 -21.21 -7.31 13.60
C ARG A 423 -20.37 -8.48 13.12
N LEU A 424 -20.42 -9.58 13.85
CA LEU A 424 -19.78 -10.84 13.53
C LEU A 424 -20.84 -11.76 12.95
N ASN A 425 -20.61 -12.29 11.75
CA ASN A 425 -21.53 -13.22 11.09
C ASN A 425 -20.72 -14.37 10.47
N TYR A 426 -21.03 -15.60 10.86
CA TYR A 426 -20.46 -16.79 10.25
C TYR A 426 -21.54 -17.64 9.58
N ASP A 427 -21.49 -17.71 8.25
CA ASP A 427 -22.38 -18.52 7.44
C ASP A 427 -21.73 -19.88 7.13
N LYS A 428 -22.37 -20.97 7.54
CA LYS A 428 -21.88 -22.34 7.35
C LYS A 428 -22.38 -22.95 6.04
N GLY A 429 -21.52 -23.77 5.43
CA GLY A 429 -21.83 -24.53 4.22
C GLY A 429 -22.80 -25.71 4.41
N TRP A 430 -22.82 -26.63 3.46
CA TRP A 430 -23.82 -27.73 3.41
C TRP A 430 -23.31 -29.07 3.97
N ARG A 431 -22.07 -29.14 4.47
CA ARG A 431 -21.47 -30.37 5.01
C ARG A 431 -21.36 -30.37 6.54
N SER A 432 -21.92 -31.42 7.15
CA SER A 432 -21.85 -31.69 8.59
C SER A 432 -20.64 -32.52 9.01
N ASP A 433 -19.93 -33.13 8.05
CA ASP A 433 -18.83 -34.07 8.27
C ASP A 433 -17.43 -33.42 8.32
N ALA A 434 -17.34 -32.11 8.13
CA ALA A 434 -16.08 -31.37 8.25
C ALA A 434 -15.72 -31.11 9.72
N ASN A 435 -14.75 -31.84 10.25
CA ASN A 435 -14.22 -31.63 11.61
C ASN A 435 -13.69 -30.19 11.79
N ALA A 436 -13.86 -29.66 13.00
CA ALA A 436 -13.37 -28.37 13.48
C ALA A 436 -14.01 -27.11 12.86
N ASP A 437 -15.02 -27.21 12.00
CA ASP A 437 -15.66 -26.11 11.26
C ASP A 437 -16.27 -25.00 12.15
N ARG A 438 -15.44 -24.02 12.52
CA ARG A 438 -15.76 -22.91 13.43
C ARG A 438 -15.11 -21.62 12.93
N ALA A 439 -15.74 -20.51 13.27
CA ALA A 439 -15.12 -19.19 13.21
C ALA A 439 -14.75 -18.73 14.62
N VAL A 440 -13.55 -18.17 14.79
CA VAL A 440 -13.03 -17.73 16.08
C VAL A 440 -12.44 -16.33 15.95
N LEU A 441 -12.75 -15.48 16.93
CA LEU A 441 -12.20 -14.15 17.09
C LEU A 441 -11.56 -14.06 18.49
N TYR A 442 -10.25 -13.86 18.58
CA TYR A 442 -9.51 -13.91 19.85
C TYR A 442 -8.37 -12.90 19.91
N ASN A 443 -7.75 -12.76 21.09
CA ASN A 443 -6.70 -11.77 21.34
C ASN A 443 -7.12 -10.34 20.98
N LEU A 444 -8.37 -9.99 21.26
CA LEU A 444 -8.93 -8.67 21.02
C LEU A 444 -8.23 -7.63 21.91
N LYS A 445 -7.71 -6.56 21.30
CA LYS A 445 -6.99 -5.48 21.98
C LYS A 445 -7.25 -4.15 21.29
N THR A 446 -7.23 -3.06 22.05
CA THR A 446 -7.24 -1.70 21.53
C THR A 446 -5.89 -1.04 21.78
N SER A 447 -5.50 -0.14 20.89
CA SER A 447 -4.34 0.71 21.08
C SER A 447 -4.67 2.15 20.68
N VAL A 448 -4.30 3.08 21.55
CA VAL A 448 -4.31 4.53 21.27
C VAL A 448 -3.00 4.97 20.59
N THR A 449 -1.97 4.12 20.69
CA THR A 449 -0.71 4.28 19.96
C THR A 449 -0.85 3.58 18.62
N ILE A 450 -0.87 4.35 17.55
CA ILE A 450 -1.13 3.86 16.19
C ILE A 450 0.18 3.91 15.45
N ASP A 451 0.53 2.79 14.82
CA ASP A 451 1.71 2.64 13.97
C ASP A 451 1.40 1.58 12.91
N ASP A 452 0.64 1.97 11.88
CA ASP A 452 0.17 1.05 10.84
C ASP A 452 0.08 1.72 9.48
N TYR A 453 -0.24 0.95 8.43
CA TYR A 453 -0.32 1.42 7.06
C TYR A 453 -1.77 1.52 6.59
N VAL A 454 -2.06 2.62 5.90
CA VAL A 454 -3.39 2.93 5.38
C VAL A 454 -3.35 3.34 3.92
N ALA A 455 -4.49 3.14 3.26
CA ALA A 455 -4.82 3.77 1.99
C ALA A 455 -5.82 4.91 2.26
N ASP A 456 -5.46 6.10 1.83
CA ASP A 456 -6.22 7.35 2.00
C ASP A 456 -6.72 7.83 0.64
N TYR A 457 -8.02 8.06 0.49
CA TYR A 457 -8.60 8.52 -0.76
C TYR A 457 -9.11 9.96 -0.70
N GLU A 458 -8.50 10.79 -1.55
CA GLU A 458 -8.87 12.18 -1.76
C GLU A 458 -9.77 12.29 -3.00
N SER A 459 -11.08 12.43 -2.78
CA SER A 459 -12.07 12.47 -3.85
C SER A 459 -11.99 13.73 -4.71
N SER A 460 -11.45 14.84 -4.17
CA SER A 460 -11.30 16.11 -4.88
C SER A 460 -10.34 16.03 -6.08
N ASN A 461 -9.40 15.07 -6.06
CA ASN A 461 -8.40 14.88 -7.11
C ASN A 461 -8.25 13.42 -7.57
N ASN A 462 -9.16 12.52 -7.15
CA ASN A 462 -9.18 11.11 -7.55
C ASN A 462 -7.89 10.35 -7.19
N THR A 463 -7.26 10.68 -6.07
CA THR A 463 -5.96 10.13 -5.65
C THR A 463 -6.10 9.17 -4.48
N LEU A 464 -5.57 7.96 -4.63
CA LEU A 464 -5.37 7.00 -3.54
C LEU A 464 -3.91 7.04 -3.06
N THR A 465 -3.69 7.33 -1.79
CA THR A 465 -2.36 7.47 -1.19
C THR A 465 -2.09 6.36 -0.18
N PHE A 466 -1.00 5.61 -0.40
CA PHE A 466 -0.49 4.61 0.52
C PHE A 466 0.54 5.22 1.46
N LYS A 467 0.31 5.19 2.77
CA LYS A 467 1.20 5.80 3.77
C LYS A 467 1.17 5.05 5.10
N LYS A 468 2.21 5.23 5.92
CA LYS A 468 2.22 4.84 7.33
C LYS A 468 1.61 5.98 8.14
N ILE A 469 0.71 5.66 9.07
CA ILE A 469 0.16 6.60 10.05
C ILE A 469 0.75 6.32 11.42
N THR A 470 0.98 7.40 12.17
CA THR A 470 1.38 7.36 13.57
C THR A 470 0.40 8.15 14.42
N SER A 471 0.39 7.94 15.74
CA SER A 471 -0.44 8.73 16.68
C SER A 471 -0.31 10.24 16.54
N ASN A 472 0.85 10.75 16.07
CA ASN A 472 1.09 12.18 15.91
C ASN A 472 0.38 12.79 14.70
N ASN A 473 -0.06 11.97 13.75
CA ASN A 473 -0.60 12.42 12.46
C ASN A 473 -2.08 12.02 12.27
N ILE A 474 -2.77 11.61 13.34
CA ILE A 474 -4.11 11.03 13.25
C ILE A 474 -5.24 12.06 13.26
N GLU A 475 -5.00 13.24 13.85
CA GLU A 475 -6.01 14.30 14.01
C GLU A 475 -6.46 14.92 12.67
N SER A 476 -5.80 14.60 11.56
CA SER A 476 -6.17 15.03 10.20
C SER A 476 -6.95 13.99 9.38
N LEU A 477 -7.24 12.80 9.93
CA LEU A 477 -7.90 11.73 9.16
C LEU A 477 -9.44 11.88 9.21
N GLY A 478 -10.03 12.28 8.08
CA GLY A 478 -11.48 12.16 7.85
C GLY A 478 -11.94 10.70 7.65
N LEU A 479 -13.21 10.50 7.26
CA LEU A 479 -13.84 9.17 7.14
C LEU A 479 -13.36 8.29 5.95
N ASN A 480 -12.36 8.71 5.16
CA ASN A 480 -11.96 8.06 3.89
C ASN A 480 -10.65 7.26 3.98
N HIS A 481 -10.48 6.41 4.99
CA HIS A 481 -9.26 5.62 5.18
C HIS A 481 -9.54 4.13 5.34
N ALA A 482 -8.66 3.29 4.77
CA ALA A 482 -8.71 1.84 4.92
C ALA A 482 -7.36 1.30 5.42
N VAL A 483 -7.37 0.43 6.43
CA VAL A 483 -6.17 -0.25 6.95
C VAL A 483 -5.79 -1.39 6.00
N ILE A 484 -4.52 -1.45 5.61
CA ILE A 484 -4.07 -2.34 4.53
C ILE A 484 -3.93 -3.80 5.00
N VAL A 485 -3.75 -4.03 6.30
CA VAL A 485 -3.52 -5.36 6.87
C VAL A 485 -4.66 -6.34 6.58
N ASN A 486 -5.91 -5.87 6.50
CA ASN A 486 -7.07 -6.75 6.35
C ASN A 486 -7.30 -7.21 4.91
N GLN A 487 -6.96 -6.40 3.90
CA GLN A 487 -7.24 -6.70 2.50
C GLN A 487 -6.20 -6.04 1.56
N PRO A 488 -5.28 -6.81 0.96
CA PRO A 488 -4.08 -6.24 0.34
C PRO A 488 -4.30 -5.64 -1.06
N THR A 489 -5.46 -5.75 -1.69
CA THR A 489 -5.67 -5.21 -3.06
C THR A 489 -6.48 -3.91 -3.06
N VAL A 490 -6.21 -3.03 -4.02
CA VAL A 490 -6.97 -1.78 -4.18
C VAL A 490 -8.45 -2.06 -4.43
N ALA A 491 -8.77 -3.14 -5.16
CA ALA A 491 -10.15 -3.55 -5.39
C ALA A 491 -10.92 -3.83 -4.09
N ALA A 492 -10.22 -4.36 -3.09
CA ALA A 492 -10.72 -4.65 -1.77
C ALA A 492 -10.92 -3.36 -0.95
N MET A 493 -9.89 -2.50 -0.90
CA MET A 493 -9.94 -1.19 -0.23
C MET A 493 -11.03 -0.28 -0.78
N ARG A 494 -11.29 -0.35 -2.09
CA ARG A 494 -12.36 0.37 -2.76
C ARG A 494 -13.73 0.12 -2.11
N TYR A 495 -14.03 -1.13 -1.73
CA TYR A 495 -15.30 -1.46 -1.07
C TYR A 495 -15.40 -0.82 0.31
N LEU A 496 -14.30 -0.79 1.06
CA LEU A 496 -14.24 -0.16 2.40
C LEU A 496 -14.43 1.35 2.31
N LEU A 497 -13.82 1.96 1.31
CA LEU A 497 -13.87 3.40 1.10
C LEU A 497 -15.12 3.88 0.36
N GLY A 498 -15.99 2.96 -0.10
CA GLY A 498 -17.19 3.30 -0.88
C GLY A 498 -16.90 3.95 -2.24
N ILE A 499 -15.77 3.63 -2.86
CA ILE A 499 -15.29 4.24 -4.12
C ILE A 499 -15.66 3.32 -5.31
N ASN A 500 -15.78 3.83 -6.54
CA ASN A 500 -15.80 2.97 -7.75
C ASN A 500 -14.40 2.85 -8.36
N SER A 501 -14.09 1.74 -9.06
CA SER A 501 -12.74 1.57 -9.65
C SER A 501 -12.44 2.61 -10.73
N THR A 502 -13.49 3.21 -11.30
CA THR A 502 -13.43 4.31 -12.26
C THR A 502 -13.05 5.64 -11.64
N ASP A 503 -13.13 5.77 -10.31
CA ASP A 503 -12.89 7.04 -9.62
C ASP A 503 -11.42 7.20 -9.24
N ILE A 504 -10.61 6.15 -9.30
CA ILE A 504 -9.17 6.22 -9.01
C ILE A 504 -8.42 6.53 -10.31
N LYS A 505 -7.88 7.74 -10.41
CA LYS A 505 -7.04 8.17 -11.55
C LYS A 505 -5.56 8.23 -11.21
N ARG A 506 -5.24 8.38 -9.92
CA ARG A 506 -3.87 8.58 -9.44
C ARG A 506 -3.63 7.71 -8.21
N VAL A 507 -2.48 7.05 -8.17
CA VAL A 507 -1.99 6.37 -6.96
C VAL A 507 -0.68 7.02 -6.53
N VAL A 508 -0.49 7.22 -5.24
CA VAL A 508 0.73 7.78 -4.65
C VAL A 508 1.21 6.88 -3.52
N PHE A 509 2.50 6.58 -3.49
CA PHE A 509 3.15 5.95 -2.35
C PHE A 509 3.96 6.98 -1.57
N ASP A 510 3.62 7.18 -0.30
CA ASP A 510 4.41 8.02 0.60
C ASP A 510 5.70 7.29 1.00
N LYS A 511 6.78 8.06 1.30
CA LYS A 511 8.07 7.50 1.72
C LYS A 511 7.95 6.61 2.96
N SER A 512 7.01 6.89 3.85
CA SER A 512 6.74 6.10 5.05
C SER A 512 6.25 4.69 4.75
N PHE A 513 5.76 4.42 3.53
CA PHE A 513 5.27 3.10 3.11
C PHE A 513 6.39 2.08 2.85
N LYS A 514 7.65 2.53 2.72
CA LYS A 514 8.81 1.68 2.35
C LYS A 514 9.01 0.45 3.24
N THR A 515 8.57 0.51 4.49
CA THR A 515 8.71 -0.58 5.47
C THR A 515 7.56 -1.58 5.44
N TYR A 516 6.49 -1.35 4.66
CA TYR A 516 5.43 -2.35 4.45
C TYR A 516 5.96 -3.46 3.55
N ALA A 517 6.03 -4.69 4.05
CA ALA A 517 6.64 -5.83 3.38
C ALA A 517 5.61 -6.93 3.06
N PRO A 518 4.82 -6.79 1.97
CA PRO A 518 3.85 -7.79 1.58
C PRO A 518 4.53 -9.06 1.05
N THR A 519 3.89 -10.22 1.25
CA THR A 519 4.32 -11.50 0.67
C THR A 519 3.66 -11.81 -0.67
N SER A 520 2.59 -11.09 -1.02
CA SER A 520 1.88 -11.20 -2.30
C SER A 520 1.38 -9.83 -2.76
N LEU A 521 1.48 -9.56 -4.06
CA LEU A 521 0.90 -8.40 -4.73
C LEU A 521 -0.11 -8.84 -5.81
N LYS A 522 -0.67 -10.04 -5.66
CA LYS A 522 -1.66 -10.58 -6.58
C LYS A 522 -2.84 -9.62 -6.72
N GLY A 523 -3.08 -9.15 -7.94
CA GLY A 523 -4.21 -8.27 -8.25
C GLY A 523 -4.19 -6.90 -7.57
N PHE A 524 -3.03 -6.43 -7.08
CA PHE A 524 -2.94 -5.22 -6.25
C PHE A 524 -3.62 -4.00 -6.90
N PHE A 525 -3.40 -3.76 -8.20
CA PHE A 525 -4.03 -2.69 -8.99
C PHE A 525 -5.03 -3.21 -10.03
N ALA A 526 -5.53 -4.44 -9.89
CA ALA A 526 -6.39 -5.04 -10.91
C ALA A 526 -7.67 -4.22 -11.15
N TRP A 527 -8.03 -4.07 -12.43
CA TRP A 527 -9.23 -3.41 -12.94
C TRP A 527 -9.38 -1.92 -12.63
N LEU A 528 -8.28 -1.22 -12.32
CA LEU A 528 -8.28 0.24 -12.23
C LEU A 528 -8.22 0.86 -13.64
N THR A 529 -9.33 0.75 -14.38
CA THR A 529 -9.40 1.07 -15.82
C THR A 529 -9.13 2.54 -16.15
N ASN A 530 -9.36 3.44 -15.19
CA ASN A 530 -9.14 4.89 -15.29
C ASN A 530 -7.82 5.34 -14.62
N LEU A 531 -6.99 4.42 -14.12
CA LEU A 531 -5.70 4.76 -13.52
C LEU A 531 -4.74 5.32 -14.58
N GLU A 532 -4.41 6.60 -14.45
CA GLU A 532 -3.55 7.32 -15.39
C GLU A 532 -2.09 7.36 -14.91
N THR A 533 -1.87 7.50 -13.59
CA THR A 533 -0.52 7.66 -13.02
C THR A 533 -0.33 6.94 -11.70
N ILE A 534 0.86 6.38 -11.49
CA ILE A 534 1.32 5.87 -10.20
C ILE A 534 2.62 6.62 -9.86
N LYS A 535 2.62 7.34 -8.75
CA LYS A 535 3.77 8.13 -8.30
C LYS A 535 4.48 7.44 -7.14
N ASP A 536 5.81 7.52 -7.15
CA ASP A 536 6.68 7.08 -6.06
C ASP A 536 6.58 5.57 -5.74
N LEU A 537 6.25 4.75 -6.76
CA LEU A 537 6.11 3.29 -6.66
C LEU A 537 7.35 2.57 -6.09
N LYS A 538 8.53 3.20 -6.13
CA LYS A 538 9.77 2.76 -5.45
C LYS A 538 9.64 2.54 -3.94
N TYR A 539 8.61 3.10 -3.30
CA TYR A 539 8.33 2.87 -1.88
C TYR A 539 7.41 1.67 -1.62
N LEU A 540 6.93 0.97 -2.65
CA LEU A 540 6.34 -0.35 -2.50
C LEU A 540 7.45 -1.39 -2.38
N ASN A 541 7.62 -1.98 -1.19
CA ASN A 541 8.61 -3.04 -0.99
C ASN A 541 8.15 -4.34 -1.66
N THR A 542 9.00 -4.95 -2.49
CA THR A 542 8.71 -6.23 -3.16
C THR A 542 9.67 -7.36 -2.77
N GLU A 543 10.56 -7.15 -1.79
CA GLU A 543 11.64 -8.09 -1.45
C GLU A 543 11.14 -9.48 -1.01
N GLN A 544 9.98 -9.53 -0.35
CA GLN A 544 9.38 -10.76 0.16
C GLN A 544 8.24 -11.30 -0.72
N VAL A 545 7.97 -10.67 -1.87
CA VAL A 545 6.83 -11.01 -2.72
C VAL A 545 7.11 -12.28 -3.51
N THR A 546 6.21 -13.25 -3.43
CA THR A 546 6.28 -14.52 -4.19
C THR A 546 5.27 -14.60 -5.33
N ASP A 547 4.19 -13.81 -5.29
CA ASP A 547 3.14 -13.80 -6.32
C ASP A 547 2.82 -12.36 -6.76
N MET A 548 3.05 -12.06 -8.05
CA MET A 548 2.74 -10.79 -8.72
C MET A 548 1.66 -10.96 -9.81
N SER A 549 0.94 -12.08 -9.80
CA SER A 549 -0.09 -12.35 -10.78
C SER A 549 -1.16 -11.26 -10.81
N ASN A 550 -1.60 -10.87 -12.01
CA ASN A 550 -2.65 -9.87 -12.22
C ASN A 550 -2.37 -8.48 -11.63
N MET A 551 -1.14 -8.15 -11.19
CA MET A 551 -0.84 -6.95 -10.41
C MET A 551 -1.37 -5.65 -11.07
N PHE A 552 -1.19 -5.50 -12.40
CA PHE A 552 -1.69 -4.36 -13.19
C PHE A 552 -2.76 -4.78 -14.20
N TYR A 553 -3.46 -5.89 -13.95
CA TYR A 553 -4.50 -6.40 -14.84
C TYR A 553 -5.51 -5.30 -15.18
N GLY A 554 -5.75 -5.03 -16.46
CA GLY A 554 -6.81 -4.12 -16.91
C GLY A 554 -6.58 -2.65 -16.57
N CYS A 555 -5.35 -2.23 -16.22
CA CYS A 555 -5.00 -0.81 -16.05
C CYS A 555 -4.91 -0.08 -17.41
N SER A 556 -6.04 -0.02 -18.13
CA SER A 556 -6.12 0.38 -19.54
C SER A 556 -5.77 1.84 -19.84
N ALA A 557 -5.81 2.71 -18.81
CA ALA A 557 -5.50 4.14 -18.94
C ALA A 557 -4.02 4.48 -18.70
N LEU A 558 -3.21 3.57 -18.13
CA LEU A 558 -1.79 3.82 -17.87
C LEU A 558 -1.02 4.01 -19.17
N THR A 559 -0.31 5.13 -19.29
CA THR A 559 0.55 5.43 -20.44
C THR A 559 2.02 5.11 -20.20
N SER A 560 2.44 5.13 -18.93
CA SER A 560 3.81 4.88 -18.46
C SER A 560 3.77 4.21 -17.08
N LEU A 561 4.72 3.33 -16.81
CA LEU A 561 4.86 2.64 -15.54
C LEU A 561 6.34 2.35 -15.27
N ASP A 562 6.84 2.76 -14.10
CA ASP A 562 8.21 2.49 -13.66
C ASP A 562 8.23 1.31 -12.68
N VAL A 563 8.75 0.16 -13.13
CA VAL A 563 8.92 -1.07 -12.33
C VAL A 563 10.39 -1.41 -12.07
N THR A 564 11.32 -0.50 -12.37
CA THR A 564 12.77 -0.77 -12.35
C THR A 564 13.32 -1.04 -10.94
N HIS A 565 12.57 -0.67 -9.90
CA HIS A 565 12.91 -0.88 -8.49
C HIS A 565 12.38 -2.19 -7.91
N PHE A 566 11.61 -2.97 -8.67
CA PHE A 566 11.05 -4.22 -8.17
C PHE A 566 12.16 -5.27 -7.98
N ASN A 567 12.27 -5.78 -6.75
CA ASN A 567 12.95 -7.04 -6.48
C ASN A 567 11.98 -8.19 -6.78
N THR A 568 12.27 -8.98 -7.81
CA THR A 568 11.45 -10.13 -8.23
C THR A 568 12.12 -11.47 -7.97
N ALA A 569 13.24 -11.51 -7.22
CA ALA A 569 14.06 -12.71 -7.08
C ALA A 569 13.31 -13.91 -6.44
N LYS A 570 12.28 -13.65 -5.63
CA LYS A 570 11.45 -14.68 -4.99
C LYS A 570 10.13 -14.96 -5.71
N VAL A 571 9.82 -14.23 -6.78
CA VAL A 571 8.54 -14.33 -7.48
C VAL A 571 8.47 -15.63 -8.29
N THR A 572 7.41 -16.41 -8.10
CA THR A 572 7.18 -17.68 -8.79
C THR A 572 6.04 -17.61 -9.81
N ASN A 573 5.16 -16.61 -9.71
CA ASN A 573 4.03 -16.40 -10.61
C ASN A 573 3.90 -14.94 -11.07
N MET A 574 3.87 -14.73 -12.39
CA MET A 574 3.72 -13.43 -13.04
C MET A 574 2.58 -13.43 -14.08
N ASN A 575 1.67 -14.40 -14.02
CA ASN A 575 0.61 -14.50 -15.03
C ASN A 575 -0.31 -13.27 -15.02
N TYR A 576 -0.72 -12.81 -16.21
CA TYR A 576 -1.55 -11.62 -16.42
C TYR A 576 -1.02 -10.30 -15.82
N MET A 577 0.26 -10.20 -15.44
CA MET A 577 0.78 -9.04 -14.69
C MET A 577 0.47 -7.69 -15.34
N PHE A 578 0.58 -7.58 -16.67
CA PHE A 578 0.28 -6.36 -17.45
C PHE A 578 -0.86 -6.57 -18.46
N TYR A 579 -1.69 -7.58 -18.27
CA TYR A 579 -2.80 -7.90 -19.19
C TYR A 579 -3.70 -6.68 -19.43
N ARG A 580 -4.00 -6.36 -20.69
CA ARG A 580 -4.84 -5.21 -21.10
C ARG A 580 -4.36 -3.83 -20.59
N CYS A 581 -3.06 -3.62 -20.41
CA CYS A 581 -2.48 -2.28 -20.25
C CYS A 581 -2.47 -1.52 -21.58
N SER A 582 -3.66 -1.21 -22.12
CA SER A 582 -3.85 -0.91 -23.54
C SER A 582 -3.24 0.40 -24.05
N LYS A 583 -2.86 1.32 -23.17
CA LYS A 583 -2.22 2.59 -23.50
C LYS A 583 -0.73 2.64 -23.14
N LEU A 584 -0.18 1.56 -22.59
CA LEU A 584 1.22 1.51 -22.17
C LEU A 584 2.14 1.46 -23.39
N THR A 585 2.91 2.53 -23.60
CA THR A 585 3.73 2.72 -24.81
C THR A 585 5.11 2.08 -24.71
N SER A 586 5.67 2.05 -23.50
CA SER A 586 6.97 1.46 -23.17
C SER A 586 6.94 0.89 -21.76
N LEU A 587 7.73 -0.15 -21.51
CA LEU A 587 7.88 -0.76 -20.20
C LEU A 587 9.30 -1.32 -20.06
N ASP A 588 10.03 -0.89 -19.03
CA ASP A 588 11.35 -1.41 -18.71
C ASP A 588 11.24 -2.56 -17.69
N VAL A 589 11.49 -3.79 -18.14
CA VAL A 589 11.50 -5.01 -17.32
C VAL A 589 12.92 -5.60 -17.17
N THR A 590 13.96 -4.86 -17.54
CA THR A 590 15.35 -5.36 -17.60
C THR A 590 15.92 -5.75 -16.22
N LYS A 591 15.31 -5.26 -15.14
CA LYS A 591 15.68 -5.56 -13.75
C LYS A 591 14.96 -6.77 -13.16
N PHE A 592 14.03 -7.39 -13.89
CA PHE A 592 13.31 -8.56 -13.39
C PHE A 592 14.24 -9.77 -13.35
N ASN A 593 14.41 -10.34 -12.16
CA ASN A 593 14.92 -11.69 -11.99
C ASN A 593 13.74 -12.68 -12.11
N THR A 594 13.72 -13.48 -13.18
CA THR A 594 12.64 -14.44 -13.44
C THR A 594 13.05 -15.90 -13.23
N ALA A 595 14.23 -16.16 -12.64
CA ALA A 595 14.78 -17.52 -12.53
C ALA A 595 13.88 -18.50 -11.78
N ASN A 596 13.05 -18.01 -10.85
CA ASN A 596 12.11 -18.82 -10.06
C ASN A 596 10.68 -18.84 -10.64
N VAL A 597 10.41 -18.11 -11.72
CA VAL A 597 9.06 -17.99 -12.28
C VAL A 597 8.68 -19.26 -13.02
N THR A 598 7.49 -19.79 -12.73
CA THR A 598 6.96 -21.02 -13.34
C THR A 598 5.81 -20.75 -14.31
N ASN A 599 5.14 -19.59 -14.20
CA ASN A 599 4.00 -19.21 -15.03
C ASN A 599 4.09 -17.73 -15.47
N MET A 600 4.13 -17.51 -16.79
CA MET A 600 4.18 -16.20 -17.45
C MET A 600 3.01 -16.00 -18.43
N SER A 601 1.99 -16.84 -18.36
CA SER A 601 0.84 -16.79 -19.27
C SER A 601 0.17 -15.40 -19.23
N TYR A 602 -0.23 -14.90 -20.40
CA TYR A 602 -0.91 -13.60 -20.57
C TYR A 602 -0.16 -12.36 -20.07
N MET A 603 1.13 -12.45 -19.70
CA MET A 603 1.85 -11.38 -18.99
C MET A 603 1.75 -10.01 -19.68
N PHE A 604 1.89 -9.94 -21.01
CA PHE A 604 1.80 -8.71 -21.81
C PHE A 604 0.59 -8.70 -22.76
N CYS A 605 -0.33 -9.65 -22.62
CA CYS A 605 -1.44 -9.81 -23.55
C CYS A 605 -2.32 -8.54 -23.63
N ARG A 606 -2.72 -8.18 -24.85
CA ARG A 606 -3.56 -7.02 -25.20
C ARG A 606 -2.94 -5.68 -24.80
N CYS A 607 -1.64 -5.52 -25.04
CA CYS A 607 -0.93 -4.24 -25.01
C CYS A 607 -0.68 -3.73 -26.46
N PRO A 608 -1.72 -3.32 -27.20
CA PRO A 608 -1.64 -3.10 -28.66
C PRO A 608 -0.73 -1.94 -29.09
N VAL A 609 -0.41 -1.01 -28.20
CA VAL A 609 0.43 0.17 -28.48
C VAL A 609 1.86 0.04 -27.96
N LEU A 610 2.19 -1.05 -27.26
CA LEU A 610 3.55 -1.33 -26.79
C LEU A 610 4.44 -1.61 -28.01
N SER A 611 5.34 -0.68 -28.35
CA SER A 611 6.13 -0.75 -29.59
C SER A 611 7.49 -1.44 -29.41
N SER A 612 8.02 -1.46 -28.18
CA SER A 612 9.29 -2.10 -27.84
C SER A 612 9.21 -2.71 -26.44
N LEU A 613 9.83 -3.87 -26.26
CA LEU A 613 9.93 -4.55 -24.98
C LEU A 613 11.25 -5.34 -24.93
N ASP A 614 12.10 -5.03 -23.97
CA ASP A 614 13.35 -5.76 -23.74
C ASP A 614 13.13 -6.89 -22.73
N VAL A 615 13.08 -8.13 -23.22
CA VAL A 615 12.98 -9.35 -22.42
C VAL A 615 14.28 -10.16 -22.39
N THR A 616 15.40 -9.58 -22.81
CA THR A 616 16.68 -10.29 -22.93
C THR A 616 17.21 -10.79 -21.58
N LYS A 617 16.76 -10.21 -20.46
CA LYS A 617 17.17 -10.65 -19.11
C LYS A 617 16.27 -11.74 -18.49
N PHE A 618 15.24 -12.18 -19.21
CA PHE A 618 14.33 -13.21 -18.69
C PHE A 618 15.02 -14.58 -18.73
N ASN A 619 15.18 -15.19 -17.57
CA ASN A 619 15.47 -16.61 -17.43
C ASN A 619 14.14 -17.38 -17.35
N THR A 620 13.88 -18.24 -18.33
CA THR A 620 12.63 -19.00 -18.42
C THR A 620 12.80 -20.50 -18.19
N ALA A 621 13.95 -20.94 -17.67
CA ALA A 621 14.27 -22.37 -17.53
C ALA A 621 13.27 -23.16 -16.66
N ASN A 622 12.59 -22.49 -15.73
CA ASN A 622 11.58 -23.08 -14.84
C ASN A 622 10.14 -22.83 -15.30
N VAL A 623 9.92 -22.12 -16.41
CA VAL A 623 8.58 -21.77 -16.90
C VAL A 623 7.94 -22.96 -17.60
N THR A 624 6.72 -23.32 -17.20
CA THR A 624 5.95 -24.41 -17.80
C THR A 624 4.82 -23.91 -18.71
N ASN A 625 4.32 -22.68 -18.49
CA ASN A 625 3.22 -22.09 -19.26
C ASN A 625 3.57 -20.67 -19.73
N MET A 626 3.57 -20.48 -21.06
CA MET A 626 3.82 -19.21 -21.76
C MET A 626 2.66 -18.83 -22.70
N SER A 627 1.50 -19.48 -22.55
CA SER A 627 0.33 -19.25 -23.39
C SER A 627 -0.09 -17.77 -23.36
N TYR A 628 -0.49 -17.25 -24.52
CA TYR A 628 -0.96 -15.87 -24.73
C TYR A 628 0.02 -14.75 -24.32
N MET A 629 1.28 -15.03 -23.98
CA MET A 629 2.20 -14.07 -23.35
C MET A 629 2.26 -12.70 -24.05
N PHE A 630 2.27 -12.69 -25.39
CA PHE A 630 2.30 -11.48 -26.22
C PHE A 630 1.05 -11.29 -27.09
N GLU A 631 -0.04 -12.02 -26.85
CA GLU A 631 -1.26 -11.95 -27.67
C GLU A 631 -1.70 -10.49 -27.88
N SER A 632 -1.96 -10.10 -29.14
CA SER A 632 -2.43 -8.77 -29.55
C SER A 632 -1.52 -7.60 -29.14
N CYS A 633 -0.21 -7.83 -28.99
CA CYS A 633 0.79 -6.76 -28.92
C CYS A 633 1.08 -6.22 -30.34
N SER A 634 0.06 -5.63 -30.96
CA SER A 634 0.02 -5.32 -32.40
C SER A 634 1.06 -4.32 -32.88
N ALA A 635 1.65 -3.51 -31.99
CA ALA A 635 2.69 -2.53 -32.31
C ALA A 635 4.12 -3.05 -32.13
N LEU A 636 4.34 -4.23 -31.52
CA LEU A 636 5.68 -4.80 -31.39
C LEU A 636 6.22 -5.18 -32.78
N SER A 637 7.27 -4.49 -33.24
CA SER A 637 7.89 -4.74 -34.55
C SER A 637 9.02 -5.77 -34.52
N SER A 638 9.63 -5.95 -33.34
CA SER A 638 10.71 -6.88 -33.07
C SER A 638 10.68 -7.35 -31.62
N LEU A 639 11.16 -8.55 -31.36
CA LEU A 639 11.28 -9.11 -30.01
C LEU A 639 12.51 -10.03 -29.98
N ASP A 640 13.44 -9.76 -29.06
CA ASP A 640 14.60 -10.62 -28.83
C ASP A 640 14.26 -11.67 -27.78
N LEU A 641 14.21 -12.94 -28.20
CA LEU A 641 13.87 -14.10 -27.39
C LEU A 641 15.09 -15.00 -27.14
N SER A 642 16.30 -14.51 -27.39
CA SER A 642 17.50 -15.32 -27.42
C SER A 642 17.82 -16.03 -26.10
N ASN A 643 17.37 -15.50 -24.96
CA ASN A 643 17.58 -16.09 -23.62
C ASN A 643 16.41 -16.95 -23.12
N PHE A 644 15.36 -17.17 -23.94
CA PHE A 644 14.26 -18.04 -23.57
C PHE A 644 14.69 -19.51 -23.66
N ASN A 645 14.72 -20.18 -22.51
CA ASN A 645 14.78 -21.63 -22.41
C ASN A 645 13.36 -22.19 -22.31
N THR A 646 12.94 -22.98 -23.30
CA THR A 646 11.59 -23.54 -23.36
C THR A 646 11.52 -25.03 -23.06
N ALA A 647 12.59 -25.62 -22.51
CA ALA A 647 12.79 -27.06 -22.55
C ALA A 647 11.74 -27.90 -21.82
N ILE A 648 11.10 -27.29 -20.81
CA ILE A 648 10.05 -27.91 -19.99
C ILE A 648 8.67 -27.25 -20.19
N VAL A 649 8.53 -26.33 -21.16
CA VAL A 649 7.26 -25.66 -21.45
C VAL A 649 6.28 -26.68 -22.04
N THR A 650 5.05 -26.68 -21.55
CA THR A 650 3.98 -27.58 -22.01
C THR A 650 2.92 -26.85 -22.84
N ASP A 651 2.73 -25.55 -22.65
CA ASP A 651 1.73 -24.73 -23.37
C ASP A 651 2.31 -23.41 -23.91
N MET A 652 2.23 -23.24 -25.24
CA MET A 652 2.59 -22.03 -26.00
C MET A 652 1.43 -21.53 -26.88
N SER A 653 0.20 -21.96 -26.61
CA SER A 653 -0.96 -21.56 -27.38
C SER A 653 -1.13 -20.04 -27.39
N TYR A 654 -1.45 -19.49 -28.56
CA TYR A 654 -1.68 -18.05 -28.79
C TYR A 654 -0.52 -17.11 -28.39
N MET A 655 0.69 -17.61 -28.15
CA MET A 655 1.81 -16.83 -27.58
C MET A 655 2.07 -15.50 -28.33
N PHE A 656 2.02 -15.52 -29.67
CA PHE A 656 2.20 -14.34 -30.53
C PHE A 656 0.93 -13.96 -31.31
N TYR A 657 -0.23 -14.53 -30.99
CA TYR A 657 -1.46 -14.33 -31.75
C TYR A 657 -1.76 -12.84 -31.93
N GLY A 658 -1.97 -12.37 -33.16
CA GLY A 658 -2.30 -10.98 -33.45
C GLY A 658 -1.15 -9.97 -33.25
N CYS A 659 0.11 -10.41 -33.12
CA CYS A 659 1.28 -9.51 -33.17
C CYS A 659 1.52 -9.01 -34.60
N SER A 660 0.62 -8.16 -35.09
CA SER A 660 0.51 -7.81 -36.51
C SER A 660 1.71 -7.05 -37.09
N ALA A 661 2.54 -6.41 -36.27
CA ALA A 661 3.72 -5.66 -36.69
C ALA A 661 5.03 -6.48 -36.68
N LEU A 662 5.06 -7.67 -36.06
CA LEU A 662 6.25 -8.52 -36.06
C LEU A 662 6.57 -8.95 -37.49
N SER A 663 7.76 -8.59 -37.97
CA SER A 663 8.20 -8.90 -39.34
C SER A 663 9.07 -10.16 -39.42
N SER A 664 9.78 -10.48 -38.34
CA SER A 664 10.55 -11.72 -38.18
C SER A 664 10.60 -12.13 -36.72
N LEU A 665 10.76 -13.43 -36.46
CA LEU A 665 11.01 -13.97 -35.12
C LEU A 665 12.16 -14.96 -35.17
N ASP A 666 13.02 -14.92 -34.15
CA ASP A 666 14.11 -15.87 -33.99
C ASP A 666 13.82 -16.81 -32.82
N LEU A 667 13.50 -18.05 -33.15
CA LEU A 667 13.14 -19.12 -32.22
C LEU A 667 14.20 -20.23 -32.23
N SER A 668 15.43 -19.97 -32.70
CA SER A 668 16.46 -21.01 -32.83
C SER A 668 16.86 -21.67 -31.51
N ASN A 669 16.66 -20.96 -30.41
CA ASN A 669 16.96 -21.42 -29.05
C ASN A 669 15.79 -22.16 -28.39
N PHE A 670 14.62 -22.23 -29.03
CA PHE A 670 13.46 -22.92 -28.48
C PHE A 670 13.65 -24.44 -28.59
N TYR A 671 13.62 -25.12 -27.44
CA TYR A 671 13.54 -26.57 -27.32
C TYR A 671 12.11 -26.94 -26.95
N THR A 672 11.34 -27.49 -27.89
CA THR A 672 9.87 -27.64 -27.75
C THR A 672 9.42 -29.09 -27.59
N LYS A 673 10.32 -30.00 -27.19
CA LYS A 673 10.05 -31.44 -27.06
C LYS A 673 8.91 -31.78 -26.12
N GLU A 674 8.68 -30.96 -25.10
CA GLU A 674 7.64 -31.17 -24.07
C GLU A 674 6.33 -30.41 -24.34
N VAL A 675 6.26 -29.61 -25.41
CA VAL A 675 5.08 -28.77 -25.70
C VAL A 675 3.94 -29.62 -26.26
N GLY A 676 2.80 -29.62 -25.56
CA GLY A 676 1.57 -30.31 -25.97
C GLY A 676 0.58 -29.42 -26.72
N ASN A 677 0.60 -28.11 -26.47
CA ASN A 677 -0.36 -27.15 -27.04
C ASN A 677 0.35 -25.95 -27.72
N MET A 678 0.09 -25.78 -29.01
CA MET A 678 0.57 -24.65 -29.84
C MET A 678 -0.55 -24.04 -30.71
N VAL A 679 -1.81 -24.18 -30.31
CA VAL A 679 -2.96 -23.63 -31.06
C VAL A 679 -2.75 -22.16 -31.36
N CYS A 680 -2.97 -21.76 -32.62
CA CYS A 680 -2.96 -20.37 -33.07
C CYS A 680 -1.71 -19.54 -32.67
N MET A 681 -0.56 -20.18 -32.39
CA MET A 681 0.62 -19.51 -31.82
C MET A 681 1.05 -18.24 -32.56
N PHE A 682 1.03 -18.24 -33.90
CA PHE A 682 1.39 -17.09 -34.73
C PHE A 682 0.19 -16.48 -35.47
N SER A 683 -1.03 -16.98 -35.25
CA SER A 683 -2.18 -16.60 -36.06
C SER A 683 -2.42 -15.09 -36.00
N GLY A 684 -2.66 -14.45 -37.15
CA GLY A 684 -2.83 -13.00 -37.23
C GLY A 684 -1.55 -12.17 -37.21
N CYS A 685 -0.35 -12.77 -37.15
CA CYS A 685 0.92 -12.07 -37.35
C CYS A 685 1.10 -11.66 -38.82
N SER A 686 0.29 -10.71 -39.30
CA SER A 686 0.13 -10.44 -40.73
C SER A 686 1.38 -9.86 -41.41
N ALA A 687 2.28 -9.21 -40.68
CA ALA A 687 3.56 -8.72 -41.22
C ALA A 687 4.69 -9.76 -41.18
N LEU A 688 4.48 -10.92 -40.54
CA LEU A 688 5.52 -11.91 -40.30
C LEU A 688 5.95 -12.55 -41.63
N LYS A 689 7.21 -12.36 -41.99
CA LYS A 689 7.82 -12.87 -43.23
C LYS A 689 8.64 -14.13 -42.98
N THR A 690 9.35 -14.17 -41.86
CA THR A 690 10.34 -15.20 -41.58
C THR A 690 10.32 -15.58 -40.12
N ILE A 691 10.34 -16.89 -39.85
CA ILE A 691 10.54 -17.45 -38.52
C ILE A 691 11.81 -18.27 -38.58
N TYR A 692 12.84 -17.87 -37.84
CA TYR A 692 14.08 -18.63 -37.73
C TYR A 692 13.93 -19.71 -36.66
N ALA A 693 14.37 -20.93 -36.96
CA ALA A 693 14.39 -22.02 -36.00
C ALA A 693 15.58 -22.94 -36.26
N SER A 694 15.89 -23.80 -35.29
CA SER A 694 16.86 -24.88 -35.43
C SER A 694 16.16 -26.24 -35.33
N GLU A 695 16.92 -27.33 -35.45
CA GLU A 695 16.42 -28.69 -35.22
C GLU A 695 15.89 -28.94 -33.80
N LYS A 696 16.17 -28.04 -32.85
CA LYS A 696 15.65 -28.08 -31.48
C LYS A 696 14.15 -27.81 -31.38
N PHE A 697 13.57 -27.11 -32.37
CA PHE A 697 12.13 -26.89 -32.44
C PHE A 697 11.45 -28.11 -33.05
N VAL A 698 10.83 -28.93 -32.20
CA VAL A 698 10.12 -30.15 -32.58
C VAL A 698 8.65 -30.10 -32.17
N THR A 699 7.77 -30.68 -32.97
CA THR A 699 6.33 -30.72 -32.70
C THR A 699 5.80 -32.12 -32.39
N SER A 700 6.67 -33.07 -32.07
CA SER A 700 6.30 -34.49 -31.94
C SER A 700 5.33 -34.80 -30.80
N LYS A 701 5.26 -33.96 -29.76
CA LYS A 701 4.30 -34.09 -28.65
C LYS A 701 3.09 -33.17 -28.76
N VAL A 702 2.99 -32.36 -29.82
CA VAL A 702 1.88 -31.40 -29.98
C VAL A 702 0.59 -32.18 -30.26
N GLN A 703 -0.39 -32.04 -29.37
CA GLN A 703 -1.72 -32.65 -29.47
C GLN A 703 -2.75 -31.65 -30.03
N SER A 704 -2.56 -30.37 -29.73
CA SER A 704 -3.42 -29.28 -30.21
C SER A 704 -2.54 -28.21 -30.86
N GLY A 705 -2.76 -27.96 -32.14
CA GLY A 705 -1.89 -27.08 -32.94
C GLY A 705 -2.58 -26.56 -34.20
N GLU A 706 -3.90 -26.58 -34.21
CA GLU A 706 -4.73 -26.03 -35.27
C GLU A 706 -4.51 -24.52 -35.41
N GLY A 707 -4.57 -24.03 -36.64
CA GLY A 707 -4.53 -22.60 -36.94
C GLY A 707 -3.23 -21.88 -36.57
N MET A 708 -2.15 -22.57 -36.19
CA MET A 708 -0.86 -22.00 -35.82
C MET A 708 -0.42 -20.83 -36.72
N PHE A 709 -0.55 -20.97 -38.04
CA PHE A 709 -0.14 -19.97 -39.04
C PHE A 709 -1.33 -19.27 -39.72
N ALA A 710 -2.54 -19.34 -39.18
CA ALA A 710 -3.69 -18.70 -39.81
C ALA A 710 -3.48 -17.18 -39.98
N PHE A 711 -3.87 -16.64 -41.13
CA PHE A 711 -3.73 -15.21 -41.48
C PHE A 711 -2.29 -14.64 -41.52
N CYS A 712 -1.25 -15.47 -41.49
CA CYS A 712 0.15 -15.08 -41.69
C CYS A 712 0.50 -14.92 -43.18
N LYS A 713 -0.23 -14.06 -43.90
CA LYS A 713 -0.22 -14.03 -45.38
C LYS A 713 1.14 -13.72 -46.02
N ASN A 714 2.05 -13.10 -45.29
CA ASN A 714 3.40 -12.75 -45.76
C ASN A 714 4.46 -13.79 -45.40
N LEU A 715 4.10 -14.84 -44.66
CA LEU A 715 5.03 -15.84 -44.16
C LEU A 715 5.54 -16.73 -45.29
N LYS A 716 6.85 -16.92 -45.34
CA LYS A 716 7.52 -17.79 -46.30
C LYS A 716 8.50 -18.69 -45.57
N GLY A 717 8.41 -19.98 -45.85
CA GLY A 717 9.48 -20.93 -45.51
C GLY A 717 10.61 -20.85 -46.53
N THR A 718 11.59 -21.74 -46.40
CA THR A 718 12.74 -21.83 -47.33
C THR A 718 12.30 -21.98 -48.79
N ILE A 719 11.23 -22.75 -49.03
CA ILE A 719 10.64 -22.98 -50.36
C ILE A 719 9.12 -22.78 -50.34
N LEU A 720 8.46 -23.06 -49.21
CA LEU A 720 7.01 -23.02 -49.11
C LEU A 720 6.49 -21.57 -48.99
N GLU A 721 5.68 -21.16 -49.96
CA GLU A 721 4.85 -19.95 -49.89
C GLU A 721 3.59 -20.19 -49.05
N TYR A 722 3.08 -19.12 -48.41
CA TYR A 722 1.88 -19.17 -47.57
C TYR A 722 0.68 -19.84 -48.27
N ASN A 723 -0.02 -20.73 -47.55
CA ASN A 723 -1.19 -21.41 -48.07
C ASN A 723 -2.29 -21.62 -47.00
N ASN A 724 -3.53 -21.28 -47.34
CA ASN A 724 -4.70 -21.44 -46.46
C ASN A 724 -5.08 -22.91 -46.17
N SER A 725 -4.52 -23.91 -46.81
CA SER A 725 -4.71 -25.32 -46.43
C SER A 725 -3.58 -25.84 -45.53
N LYS A 726 -2.54 -25.04 -45.31
CA LYS A 726 -1.32 -25.42 -44.59
C LYS A 726 -1.13 -24.47 -43.41
N ARG A 727 -1.94 -24.64 -42.37
CA ARG A 727 -2.04 -23.66 -41.26
C ARG A 727 -1.79 -24.23 -39.87
N ASP A 728 -1.70 -25.54 -39.72
CA ASP A 728 -1.45 -26.19 -38.43
C ASP A 728 0.05 -26.36 -38.13
N HIS A 729 0.35 -26.89 -36.95
CA HIS A 729 1.69 -27.14 -36.44
C HIS A 729 2.55 -28.10 -37.28
N THR A 730 1.98 -28.92 -38.17
CA THR A 730 2.78 -29.86 -38.99
C THR A 730 3.71 -29.12 -39.97
N TYR A 731 3.41 -27.85 -40.25
CA TYR A 731 4.20 -26.95 -41.08
C TYR A 731 5.26 -26.15 -40.27
N ALA A 732 5.37 -26.37 -38.96
CA ALA A 732 6.37 -25.74 -38.08
C ALA A 732 7.69 -26.52 -38.09
N ASN A 733 8.36 -26.57 -39.25
CA ASN A 733 9.63 -27.26 -39.43
C ASN A 733 10.52 -26.54 -40.44
N CYS A 734 11.83 -26.81 -40.41
CA CYS A 734 12.82 -26.18 -41.31
C CYS A 734 12.99 -26.89 -42.67
N GLY A 735 12.18 -27.92 -42.94
CA GLY A 735 12.21 -28.67 -44.19
C GLY A 735 11.59 -27.91 -45.36
N THR A 736 11.59 -28.55 -46.54
CA THR A 736 11.04 -27.95 -47.76
C THR A 736 9.52 -27.75 -47.74
N ASN A 737 8.82 -28.41 -46.81
CA ASN A 737 7.38 -28.34 -46.63
C ASN A 737 6.97 -27.55 -45.38
N GLY A 738 7.88 -26.85 -44.69
CA GLY A 738 7.58 -26.06 -43.50
C GLY A 738 7.79 -24.55 -43.70
N TYR A 739 7.29 -23.75 -42.76
CA TYR A 739 7.42 -22.28 -42.77
C TYR A 739 8.63 -21.76 -41.99
N PHE A 740 9.39 -22.61 -41.31
CA PHE A 740 10.57 -22.15 -40.59
C PHE A 740 11.78 -22.10 -41.52
N THR A 741 12.63 -21.11 -41.27
CA THR A 741 13.90 -20.92 -41.96
C THR A 741 15.01 -21.42 -41.04
N PRO A 742 15.85 -22.38 -41.48
CA PRO A 742 16.96 -22.83 -40.67
C PRO A 742 18.00 -21.72 -40.50
N VAL A 743 18.65 -21.72 -39.35
CA VAL A 743 19.83 -20.91 -39.05
C VAL A 743 20.99 -21.82 -38.68
N PHE A 744 22.18 -21.42 -39.09
CA PHE A 744 23.41 -22.16 -38.89
C PHE A 744 24.47 -21.25 -38.30
N GLU A 745 25.10 -21.69 -37.22
CA GLU A 745 26.33 -21.12 -36.68
C GLU A 745 27.55 -21.85 -37.26
N TYR A 746 28.54 -21.09 -37.72
CA TYR A 746 29.72 -21.64 -38.39
C TYR A 746 30.93 -20.72 -38.28
N ALA A 747 32.11 -21.27 -38.60
CA ALA A 747 33.35 -20.54 -38.72
C ALA A 747 33.93 -20.65 -40.14
N GLU A 748 34.43 -19.55 -40.68
CA GLU A 748 35.05 -19.46 -42.00
C GLU A 748 36.52 -19.04 -41.88
N PHE A 749 37.42 -19.80 -42.49
CA PHE A 749 38.83 -19.45 -42.55
C PHE A 749 39.17 -18.77 -43.90
N ASN A 750 39.83 -17.62 -43.83
CA ASN A 750 40.31 -16.91 -45.00
C ASN A 750 41.84 -17.04 -45.09
N GLU A 751 42.31 -17.93 -45.98
CA GLU A 751 43.74 -18.23 -46.18
C GLU A 751 44.59 -16.99 -46.50
N GLY A 752 44.07 -16.07 -47.32
CA GLY A 752 44.81 -14.88 -47.75
C GLY A 752 45.12 -13.91 -46.61
N THR A 753 44.31 -13.91 -45.55
CA THR A 753 44.48 -13.04 -44.38
C THR A 753 44.88 -13.79 -43.10
N GLY A 754 44.70 -15.11 -43.05
CA GLY A 754 44.82 -15.89 -41.82
C GLY A 754 43.72 -15.59 -40.80
N THR A 755 42.54 -15.17 -41.26
CA THR A 755 41.42 -14.76 -40.39
C THR A 755 40.40 -15.89 -40.25
N LEU A 756 40.08 -16.30 -39.02
CA LEU A 756 38.95 -17.18 -38.71
C LEU A 756 37.75 -16.34 -38.26
N THR A 757 36.66 -16.35 -39.02
CA THR A 757 35.46 -15.55 -38.74
C THR A 757 34.28 -16.43 -38.34
N PHE A 758 33.71 -16.18 -37.15
CA PHE A 758 32.48 -16.82 -36.67
C PHE A 758 31.26 -16.02 -37.14
N ARG A 759 30.28 -16.72 -37.72
CA ARG A 759 29.06 -16.13 -38.28
C ARG A 759 27.84 -16.98 -37.99
N ARG A 760 26.68 -16.35 -38.06
CA ARG A 760 25.38 -17.01 -38.07
C ARG A 760 24.63 -16.61 -39.34
N GLY A 761 24.06 -17.58 -40.05
CA GLY A 761 23.40 -17.32 -41.33
C GLY A 761 22.37 -18.37 -41.73
N LEU A 762 21.67 -18.12 -42.85
CA LEU A 762 20.60 -18.97 -43.37
C LEU A 762 21.09 -20.30 -43.96
N SER A 763 22.39 -20.37 -44.24
CA SER A 763 23.07 -21.57 -44.69
C SER A 763 24.52 -21.52 -44.23
N LYS A 764 25.11 -22.69 -44.02
CA LYS A 764 26.55 -22.81 -43.81
C LYS A 764 27.27 -22.83 -45.17
N PRO A 765 28.15 -21.85 -45.47
CA PRO A 765 28.89 -21.82 -46.73
C PRO A 765 29.70 -23.09 -46.97
N LYS A 766 29.94 -23.41 -48.25
CA LYS A 766 30.81 -24.54 -48.63
C LYS A 766 32.24 -24.23 -48.19
N GLY A 767 32.84 -25.13 -47.41
CA GLY A 767 34.17 -24.93 -46.81
C GLY A 767 34.15 -24.32 -45.40
N ALA A 768 33.01 -23.80 -44.94
CA ALA A 768 32.86 -23.35 -43.57
C ALA A 768 32.75 -24.54 -42.59
N TYR A 769 33.29 -24.37 -41.40
CA TYR A 769 33.30 -25.34 -40.31
C TYR A 769 32.06 -25.17 -39.43
N ALA A 770 31.44 -26.28 -39.03
CA ALA A 770 30.44 -26.25 -37.96
C ALA A 770 31.12 -26.01 -36.60
N LEU A 771 30.40 -25.45 -35.64
CA LEU A 771 30.86 -25.40 -34.25
C LEU A 771 30.88 -26.82 -33.66
N ASN A 772 31.88 -27.11 -32.85
CA ASN A 772 31.98 -28.38 -32.14
C ASN A 772 30.99 -28.45 -30.96
N LEU A 773 30.55 -29.66 -30.66
CA LEU A 773 29.69 -29.97 -29.51
C LEU A 773 30.50 -30.74 -28.48
N GLU A 774 30.18 -30.56 -27.20
CA GLU A 774 30.83 -31.29 -26.09
C GLU A 774 32.37 -31.21 -26.18
N ALA A 775 33.10 -32.27 -25.87
CA ALA A 775 34.56 -32.33 -25.89
C ALA A 775 35.17 -32.72 -27.26
N SER A 776 34.50 -32.39 -28.37
CA SER A 776 35.01 -32.69 -29.72
C SER A 776 35.91 -31.57 -30.25
N GLU A 777 37.00 -31.91 -30.95
CA GLU A 777 37.91 -30.92 -31.53
C GLU A 777 37.24 -30.18 -32.71
N PRO A 778 37.37 -28.84 -32.81
CA PRO A 778 36.75 -28.11 -33.91
C PRO A 778 37.48 -28.37 -35.24
N GLY A 779 36.75 -28.38 -36.35
CA GLY A 779 37.30 -28.76 -37.65
C GLY A 779 38.44 -27.87 -38.17
N TRP A 780 38.49 -26.60 -37.76
CA TRP A 780 39.60 -25.69 -38.10
C TRP A 780 40.87 -25.98 -37.30
N TRP A 781 40.78 -26.67 -36.15
CA TRP A 781 41.93 -26.96 -35.31
C TRP A 781 42.93 -27.91 -36.00
N SER A 782 42.42 -28.98 -36.62
CA SER A 782 43.27 -29.95 -37.31
C SER A 782 43.82 -29.41 -38.64
N THR A 783 43.17 -28.40 -39.23
CA THR A 783 43.46 -27.91 -40.58
C THR A 783 44.26 -26.61 -40.61
N HIS A 784 43.94 -25.62 -39.75
CA HIS A 784 44.48 -24.26 -39.89
C HIS A 784 45.02 -23.63 -38.60
N ARG A 785 45.11 -24.34 -37.47
CA ARG A 785 45.54 -23.74 -36.18
C ARG A 785 46.84 -22.92 -36.25
N TYR A 786 47.82 -23.37 -37.03
CA TYR A 786 49.09 -22.63 -37.18
C TYR A 786 49.01 -21.44 -38.15
N GLU A 787 47.96 -21.35 -38.95
CA GLU A 787 47.75 -20.28 -39.94
C GLU A 787 46.86 -19.15 -39.42
N ILE A 788 46.09 -19.40 -38.36
CA ILE A 788 45.21 -18.41 -37.73
C ILE A 788 46.04 -17.31 -37.07
N LYS A 789 45.90 -16.09 -37.59
CA LYS A 789 46.52 -14.86 -37.11
C LYS A 789 45.54 -13.94 -36.39
N LYS A 790 44.27 -14.01 -36.83
CA LYS A 790 43.18 -13.16 -36.36
C LYS A 790 41.89 -13.96 -36.22
N VAL A 791 41.13 -13.68 -35.16
CA VAL A 791 39.75 -14.20 -34.98
C VAL A 791 38.78 -13.04 -35.04
N VAL A 792 37.64 -13.25 -35.70
CA VAL A 792 36.55 -12.27 -35.79
C VAL A 792 35.24 -12.95 -35.39
N PHE A 793 34.53 -12.40 -34.41
CA PHE A 793 33.15 -12.74 -34.13
C PHE A 793 32.26 -11.68 -34.77
N ASP A 794 31.69 -12.01 -35.94
CA ASP A 794 30.83 -11.11 -36.69
C ASP A 794 29.57 -10.76 -35.89
N ALA A 795 29.00 -9.57 -36.09
CA ALA A 795 27.79 -9.13 -35.39
C ALA A 795 26.61 -10.11 -35.55
N SER A 796 26.54 -10.85 -36.66
CA SER A 796 25.55 -11.92 -36.85
C SER A 796 25.65 -13.03 -35.78
N PHE A 797 26.83 -13.24 -35.20
CA PHE A 797 27.09 -14.30 -34.22
C PHE A 797 26.57 -13.99 -32.81
N ALA A 798 26.13 -12.76 -32.52
CA ALA A 798 25.65 -12.36 -31.18
C ALA A 798 24.51 -13.24 -30.63
N ASN A 799 23.70 -13.83 -31.52
CA ASN A 799 22.60 -14.73 -31.16
C ASN A 799 23.00 -16.21 -31.15
N ALA A 800 24.24 -16.54 -31.50
CA ALA A 800 24.76 -17.90 -31.33
C ALA A 800 24.84 -18.24 -29.83
N ARG A 801 24.59 -19.50 -29.51
CA ARG A 801 24.64 -20.05 -28.15
C ARG A 801 25.44 -21.35 -28.15
N PRO A 802 26.77 -21.29 -28.37
CA PRO A 802 27.61 -22.48 -28.31
C PRO A 802 27.47 -23.15 -26.94
N THR A 803 27.48 -24.48 -26.94
CA THR A 803 27.47 -25.29 -25.71
C THR A 803 28.87 -25.70 -25.27
N SER A 804 29.87 -25.54 -26.15
CA SER A 804 31.27 -25.84 -25.89
C SER A 804 32.18 -24.88 -26.64
N CYS A 805 33.25 -24.47 -25.97
CA CYS A 805 34.39 -23.77 -26.55
C CYS A 805 35.66 -24.64 -26.53
N TYR A 806 35.51 -25.96 -26.35
CA TYR A 806 36.59 -26.93 -26.26
C TYR A 806 37.58 -26.75 -27.42
N LYS A 807 38.83 -26.43 -27.09
CA LYS A 807 39.96 -26.23 -28.00
C LYS A 807 39.74 -25.25 -29.17
N TRP A 808 38.86 -24.26 -29.05
CA TRP A 808 38.59 -23.31 -30.15
C TRP A 808 39.84 -22.64 -30.73
N PHE A 809 40.79 -22.21 -29.90
CA PHE A 809 42.03 -21.57 -30.34
C PHE A 809 43.29 -22.29 -29.84
N HIS A 810 43.14 -23.56 -29.44
CA HIS A 810 44.23 -24.38 -28.93
C HIS A 810 45.38 -24.50 -29.94
N HIS A 811 46.61 -24.18 -29.52
CA HIS A 811 47.81 -24.13 -30.36
C HIS A 811 47.73 -23.15 -31.55
N CYS A 812 46.94 -22.07 -31.45
CA CYS A 812 46.95 -20.99 -32.44
C CYS A 812 48.16 -20.06 -32.25
N THR A 813 49.35 -20.59 -32.54
CA THR A 813 50.65 -19.93 -32.26
C THR A 813 50.83 -18.55 -32.89
N ASN A 814 50.14 -18.28 -34.00
CA ASN A 814 50.20 -17.00 -34.72
C ASN A 814 49.06 -16.03 -34.35
N LEU A 815 48.11 -16.43 -33.50
CA LEU A 815 46.98 -15.60 -33.09
C LEU A 815 47.47 -14.41 -32.28
N ALA A 816 47.23 -13.22 -32.80
CA ALA A 816 47.61 -11.96 -32.15
C ALA A 816 46.40 -11.06 -31.82
N THR A 817 45.32 -11.16 -32.60
CA THR A 817 44.18 -10.24 -32.50
C THR A 817 42.84 -10.98 -32.53
N ILE A 818 41.93 -10.58 -31.64
CA ILE A 818 40.53 -11.03 -31.63
C ILE A 818 39.65 -9.79 -31.72
N GLU A 819 38.71 -9.77 -32.65
CA GLU A 819 37.75 -8.68 -32.84
C GLU A 819 36.31 -9.17 -32.69
N GLY A 820 35.44 -8.32 -32.15
CA GLY A 820 34.02 -8.61 -32.00
C GLY A 820 33.69 -9.61 -30.88
N ILE A 821 34.62 -9.89 -29.96
CA ILE A 821 34.43 -10.92 -28.90
C ILE A 821 33.19 -10.66 -28.03
N GLU A 822 32.69 -9.43 -27.98
CA GLU A 822 31.41 -9.07 -27.38
C GLU A 822 30.20 -9.79 -27.99
N ASN A 823 30.33 -10.29 -29.24
CA ASN A 823 29.33 -11.09 -29.94
C ASN A 823 29.42 -12.60 -29.61
N LEU A 824 30.37 -13.03 -28.77
CA LEU A 824 30.43 -14.40 -28.26
C LEU A 824 29.63 -14.51 -26.95
N ASN A 825 28.43 -15.08 -27.03
CA ASN A 825 27.66 -15.41 -25.82
C ASN A 825 28.05 -16.80 -25.30
N THR A 826 28.63 -16.85 -24.09
CA THR A 826 29.08 -18.11 -23.45
C THR A 826 28.12 -18.65 -22.38
N GLU A 827 26.90 -18.12 -22.24
CA GLU A 827 25.99 -18.47 -21.13
C GLU A 827 25.66 -19.96 -21.05
N ASN A 828 25.62 -20.65 -22.20
CA ASN A 828 25.31 -22.08 -22.31
C ASN A 828 26.57 -22.96 -22.44
N VAL A 829 27.76 -22.36 -22.40
CA VAL A 829 29.02 -23.11 -22.53
C VAL A 829 29.28 -23.87 -21.24
N THR A 830 29.46 -25.19 -21.36
CA THR A 830 29.82 -26.06 -20.23
C THR A 830 31.29 -26.44 -20.22
N ASN A 831 31.98 -26.35 -21.36
CA ASN A 831 33.38 -26.75 -21.50
C ASN A 831 34.20 -25.64 -22.17
N MET A 832 35.20 -25.12 -21.45
CA MET A 832 36.17 -24.11 -21.92
C MET A 832 37.61 -24.66 -21.95
N HIS A 833 37.77 -25.99 -21.88
CA HIS A 833 39.06 -26.66 -21.91
C HIS A 833 39.90 -26.19 -23.09
N GLY A 834 41.09 -25.69 -22.80
CA GLY A 834 42.10 -25.29 -23.75
C GLY A 834 41.64 -24.25 -24.76
N MET A 835 40.64 -23.42 -24.44
CA MET A 835 40.07 -22.45 -25.37
C MET A 835 41.15 -21.55 -25.99
N PHE A 836 42.11 -21.07 -25.21
CA PHE A 836 43.25 -20.25 -25.66
C PHE A 836 44.61 -20.90 -25.38
N PHE A 837 44.66 -22.20 -25.08
CA PHE A 837 45.92 -22.86 -24.73
C PHE A 837 46.97 -22.71 -25.82
N TYR A 838 48.19 -22.36 -25.46
CA TYR A 838 49.34 -22.21 -26.36
C TYR A 838 49.10 -21.14 -27.45
N CYS A 839 48.68 -19.94 -27.02
CA CYS A 839 48.56 -18.73 -27.84
C CYS A 839 49.61 -17.67 -27.43
N PRO A 840 50.91 -17.90 -27.63
CA PRO A 840 51.98 -17.04 -27.10
C PRO A 840 52.02 -15.62 -27.68
N ASN A 841 51.34 -15.37 -28.81
CA ASN A 841 51.28 -14.05 -29.45
C ASN A 841 50.10 -13.19 -29.00
N LEU A 842 49.17 -13.74 -28.22
CA LEU A 842 48.01 -13.01 -27.72
C LEU A 842 48.42 -12.08 -26.57
N SER A 843 48.26 -10.77 -26.74
CA SER A 843 48.67 -9.76 -25.75
C SER A 843 47.49 -9.09 -25.02
N LEU A 844 46.29 -9.18 -25.58
CA LEU A 844 45.07 -8.61 -25.02
C LEU A 844 43.91 -9.59 -25.23
N LEU A 845 43.07 -9.75 -24.21
CA LEU A 845 41.86 -10.54 -24.26
C LEU A 845 40.79 -9.88 -23.39
N ASP A 846 39.69 -9.48 -24.00
CA ASP A 846 38.53 -8.92 -23.30
C ASP A 846 37.54 -10.04 -22.95
N LEU A 847 37.23 -10.19 -21.66
CA LEU A 847 36.37 -11.24 -21.10
C LEU A 847 35.12 -10.68 -20.41
N THR A 848 34.82 -9.38 -20.53
CA THR A 848 33.74 -8.75 -19.75
C THR A 848 32.36 -9.36 -20.00
N ASN A 849 32.12 -9.88 -21.21
CA ASN A 849 30.84 -10.50 -21.59
C ASN A 849 30.77 -12.02 -21.36
N PHE A 850 31.83 -12.63 -20.84
CA PHE A 850 31.84 -14.07 -20.57
C PHE A 850 30.94 -14.38 -19.38
N SER A 851 30.01 -15.30 -19.58
CA SER A 851 29.21 -15.95 -18.54
C SER A 851 29.73 -17.37 -18.34
N THR A 852 30.25 -17.69 -17.16
CA THR A 852 30.88 -18.99 -16.88
C THR A 852 30.09 -19.85 -15.88
N GLY A 853 28.91 -19.42 -15.46
CA GLY A 853 28.13 -20.10 -14.40
C GLY A 853 27.74 -21.55 -14.72
N ASN A 854 27.69 -21.93 -16.00
CA ASN A 854 27.42 -23.31 -16.43
C ASN A 854 28.68 -24.12 -16.77
N VAL A 855 29.87 -23.50 -16.70
CA VAL A 855 31.14 -24.14 -17.07
C VAL A 855 31.57 -25.12 -15.99
N THR A 856 31.94 -26.33 -16.40
CA THR A 856 32.45 -27.39 -15.53
C THR A 856 33.94 -27.68 -15.74
N ASP A 857 34.49 -27.39 -16.93
CA ASP A 857 35.90 -27.64 -17.27
C ASP A 857 36.58 -26.37 -17.82
N MET A 858 37.62 -25.90 -17.12
CA MET A 858 38.48 -24.76 -17.47
C MET A 858 39.96 -25.16 -17.62
N ASN A 859 40.24 -26.46 -17.80
CA ASN A 859 41.60 -26.96 -17.94
C ASN A 859 42.36 -26.22 -19.05
N ALA A 860 43.56 -25.73 -18.73
CA ALA A 860 44.47 -25.07 -19.64
C ALA A 860 43.88 -23.89 -20.41
N MET A 861 42.79 -23.27 -19.92
CA MET A 861 42.03 -22.26 -20.65
C MET A 861 42.91 -21.13 -21.21
N PHE A 862 43.91 -20.67 -20.43
CA PHE A 862 44.84 -19.59 -20.80
C PHE A 862 46.31 -20.04 -20.82
N GLY A 863 46.59 -21.32 -20.59
CA GLY A 863 47.96 -21.81 -20.50
C GLY A 863 48.81 -21.46 -21.72
N ASP A 864 50.09 -21.18 -21.52
CA ASP A 864 51.08 -20.77 -22.53
C ASP A 864 50.72 -19.48 -23.31
N CYS A 865 49.83 -18.63 -22.77
CA CYS A 865 49.59 -17.28 -23.30
C CYS A 865 50.65 -16.28 -22.82
N GLN A 866 51.90 -16.49 -23.23
CA GLN A 866 53.08 -15.82 -22.68
C GLN A 866 53.08 -14.28 -22.80
N LYS A 867 52.39 -13.68 -23.76
CA LYS A 867 52.30 -12.20 -23.93
C LYS A 867 51.15 -11.53 -23.19
N LEU A 868 50.22 -12.29 -22.61
CA LEU A 868 49.16 -11.70 -21.78
C LEU A 868 49.78 -11.08 -20.54
N SER A 869 49.60 -9.78 -20.37
CA SER A 869 50.11 -9.01 -19.23
C SER A 869 49.05 -8.74 -18.16
N SER A 870 47.78 -8.81 -18.53
CA SER A 870 46.64 -8.67 -17.63
C SER A 870 45.45 -9.49 -18.12
N LEU A 871 44.63 -9.96 -17.17
CA LEU A 871 43.35 -10.61 -17.42
C LEU A 871 42.33 -10.10 -16.39
N ASP A 872 41.17 -9.63 -16.88
CA ASP A 872 40.03 -9.32 -16.03
C ASP A 872 39.13 -10.55 -15.92
N LEU A 873 39.03 -11.13 -14.72
CA LEU A 873 38.27 -12.35 -14.42
C LEU A 873 37.10 -12.07 -13.46
N THR A 874 36.76 -10.79 -13.26
CA THR A 874 35.75 -10.40 -12.27
C THR A 874 34.33 -10.89 -12.60
N SER A 875 34.04 -11.18 -13.87
CA SER A 875 32.76 -11.75 -14.35
C SER A 875 32.64 -13.26 -14.15
N PHE A 876 33.73 -13.97 -13.82
CA PHE A 876 33.72 -15.43 -13.76
C PHE A 876 33.02 -15.92 -12.50
N ASN A 877 32.01 -16.76 -12.70
CA ASN A 877 31.43 -17.62 -11.67
C ASN A 877 31.94 -19.04 -11.88
N THR A 878 32.72 -19.57 -10.94
CA THR A 878 33.36 -20.89 -11.05
C THR A 878 32.73 -21.95 -10.15
N ALA A 879 31.57 -21.67 -9.54
CA ALA A 879 30.97 -22.56 -8.53
C ALA A 879 30.67 -23.98 -9.05
N ASN A 880 30.48 -24.14 -10.37
CA ASN A 880 30.22 -25.43 -11.02
C ASN A 880 31.48 -26.08 -11.65
N VAL A 881 32.63 -25.40 -11.60
CA VAL A 881 33.88 -25.89 -12.19
C VAL A 881 34.47 -27.01 -11.35
N THR A 882 34.84 -28.11 -11.99
CA THR A 882 35.49 -29.26 -11.35
C THR A 882 36.97 -29.41 -11.76
N ASN A 883 37.38 -28.84 -12.90
CA ASN A 883 38.74 -28.94 -13.41
C ASN A 883 39.34 -27.56 -13.77
N MET A 884 40.46 -27.21 -13.12
CA MET A 884 41.28 -26.00 -13.38
C MET A 884 42.76 -26.36 -13.62
N HIS A 885 43.05 -27.62 -13.98
CA HIS A 885 44.39 -28.09 -14.31
C HIS A 885 45.07 -27.15 -15.32
N MET A 886 46.31 -26.73 -15.06
CA MET A 886 47.10 -25.88 -15.96
C MET A 886 46.44 -24.57 -16.44
N MET A 887 45.40 -24.06 -15.76
CA MET A 887 44.58 -22.95 -16.28
C MET A 887 45.41 -21.73 -16.73
N PHE A 888 46.48 -21.40 -16.00
CA PHE A 888 47.40 -20.28 -16.28
C PHE A 888 48.86 -20.72 -16.49
N ILE A 889 49.15 -22.00 -16.73
CA ILE A 889 50.53 -22.49 -16.87
C ILE A 889 51.32 -21.61 -17.86
N SER A 890 52.58 -21.29 -17.56
CA SER A 890 53.49 -20.53 -18.41
C SER A 890 52.97 -19.16 -18.88
N CYS A 891 52.06 -18.51 -18.15
CA CYS A 891 51.64 -17.13 -18.43
C CYS A 891 52.67 -16.11 -17.90
N GLN A 892 53.86 -16.11 -18.51
CA GLN A 892 55.07 -15.48 -17.98
C GLN A 892 55.03 -13.95 -17.85
N ASN A 893 54.08 -13.23 -18.47
CA ASN A 893 53.95 -11.78 -18.36
C ASN A 893 52.80 -11.32 -17.44
N LEU A 894 51.98 -12.23 -16.89
CA LEU A 894 50.93 -11.86 -15.94
C LEU A 894 51.57 -11.42 -14.61
N SER A 895 51.49 -10.13 -14.30
CA SER A 895 52.06 -9.58 -13.06
C SER A 895 51.13 -9.75 -11.85
N SER A 896 49.82 -9.78 -12.08
CA SER A 896 48.82 -9.94 -11.03
C SER A 896 47.58 -10.66 -11.55
N LEU A 897 46.94 -11.45 -10.69
CA LEU A 897 45.65 -12.08 -10.96
C LEU A 897 44.65 -11.74 -9.86
N ASP A 898 43.41 -11.46 -10.25
CA ASP A 898 42.29 -11.30 -9.31
C ASP A 898 41.32 -12.47 -9.47
N LEU A 899 41.35 -13.37 -8.48
CA LEU A 899 40.52 -14.56 -8.38
C LEU A 899 39.50 -14.43 -7.24
N THR A 900 39.19 -13.21 -6.80
CA THR A 900 38.26 -12.99 -5.66
C THR A 900 36.83 -13.50 -5.95
N SER A 901 36.42 -13.53 -7.22
CA SER A 901 35.16 -14.09 -7.69
C SER A 901 35.13 -15.63 -7.75
N PHE A 902 36.29 -16.29 -7.66
CA PHE A 902 36.37 -17.74 -7.85
C PHE A 902 35.86 -18.46 -6.61
N ASN A 903 34.86 -19.32 -6.82
CA ASN A 903 34.44 -20.34 -5.87
C ASN A 903 34.97 -21.68 -6.35
N THR A 904 35.89 -22.28 -5.60
CA THR A 904 36.59 -23.50 -5.99
C THR A 904 36.21 -24.72 -5.17
N ALA A 905 35.11 -24.65 -4.40
CA ALA A 905 34.68 -25.73 -3.50
C ALA A 905 34.43 -27.08 -4.20
N ASN A 906 34.07 -27.04 -5.49
CA ASN A 906 33.80 -28.24 -6.30
C ASN A 906 34.98 -28.67 -7.19
N VAL A 907 36.11 -27.95 -7.16
CA VAL A 907 37.27 -28.26 -8.00
C VAL A 907 38.02 -29.44 -7.40
N THR A 908 38.33 -30.43 -8.23
CA THR A 908 39.06 -31.65 -7.84
C THR A 908 40.46 -31.74 -8.46
N ASP A 909 40.75 -30.97 -9.52
CA ASP A 909 42.08 -30.89 -10.15
C ASP A 909 42.51 -29.43 -10.37
N MET A 910 43.63 -29.04 -9.75
CA MET A 910 44.32 -27.75 -9.97
C MET A 910 45.83 -27.93 -10.17
N ASN A 911 46.28 -29.08 -10.66
CA ASN A 911 47.71 -29.32 -10.85
C ASN A 911 48.31 -28.27 -11.80
N ALA A 912 49.52 -27.80 -11.47
CA ALA A 912 50.28 -26.83 -12.27
C ALA A 912 49.52 -25.54 -12.67
N MET A 913 48.49 -25.14 -11.91
CA MET A 913 47.59 -24.02 -12.29
C MET A 913 48.35 -22.72 -12.60
N PHE A 914 49.38 -22.38 -11.83
CA PHE A 914 50.21 -21.18 -12.02
C PHE A 914 51.65 -21.49 -12.39
N GLN A 915 51.98 -22.75 -12.69
CA GLN A 915 53.37 -23.15 -12.96
C GLN A 915 54.00 -22.24 -14.02
N ASP A 916 55.22 -21.76 -13.77
CA ASP A 916 55.97 -20.86 -14.66
C ASP A 916 55.31 -19.50 -14.96
N CYS A 917 54.41 -19.02 -14.08
CA CYS A 917 53.96 -17.62 -14.05
C CYS A 917 55.01 -16.71 -13.38
N SER A 918 56.20 -16.62 -13.97
CA SER A 918 57.37 -16.00 -13.33
C SER A 918 57.25 -14.49 -13.05
N ALA A 919 56.39 -13.75 -13.75
CA ALA A 919 56.13 -12.33 -13.47
C ALA A 919 55.13 -12.08 -12.32
N LEU A 920 54.42 -13.10 -11.85
CA LEU A 920 53.30 -12.96 -10.92
C LEU A 920 53.81 -12.51 -9.55
N THR A 921 53.42 -11.30 -9.12
CA THR A 921 53.78 -10.74 -7.80
C THR A 921 52.64 -10.86 -6.80
N THR A 922 51.40 -10.93 -7.27
CA THR A 922 50.21 -10.91 -6.40
C THR A 922 49.05 -11.68 -7.01
N ILE A 923 48.42 -12.52 -6.19
CA ILE A 923 47.19 -13.24 -6.53
C ILE A 923 46.15 -12.88 -5.49
N TYR A 924 45.08 -12.19 -5.90
CA TYR A 924 43.99 -11.86 -5.01
C TYR A 924 42.99 -13.01 -4.93
N ALA A 925 42.56 -13.37 -3.74
CA ALA A 925 41.54 -14.40 -3.53
C ALA A 925 40.61 -14.04 -2.38
N SER A 926 39.42 -14.64 -2.37
CA SER A 926 38.47 -14.58 -1.27
C SER A 926 38.45 -15.89 -0.49
N GLU A 927 37.65 -15.95 0.57
CA GLU A 927 37.41 -17.20 1.33
C GLU A 927 36.79 -18.32 0.48
N MET A 928 36.23 -17.98 -0.69
CA MET A 928 35.62 -18.96 -1.59
C MET A 928 36.66 -19.75 -2.39
N PHE A 929 37.91 -19.29 -2.41
CA PHE A 929 39.02 -20.03 -3.01
C PHE A 929 39.56 -21.03 -1.99
N VAL A 930 39.07 -22.26 -2.07
CA VAL A 930 39.45 -23.39 -1.21
C VAL A 930 40.15 -24.48 -2.00
N THR A 931 41.09 -25.18 -1.36
CA THR A 931 41.86 -26.30 -1.96
C THR A 931 41.67 -27.62 -1.21
N ASP A 932 40.67 -27.72 -0.33
CA ASP A 932 40.49 -28.86 0.58
C ASP A 932 40.27 -30.20 -0.15
N GLN A 933 39.74 -30.15 -1.38
CA GLN A 933 39.46 -31.31 -2.22
C GLN A 933 40.55 -31.60 -3.26
N VAL A 934 41.68 -30.86 -3.23
CA VAL A 934 42.68 -30.87 -4.31
C VAL A 934 44.06 -31.29 -3.81
N GLU A 935 44.61 -32.36 -4.38
CA GLU A 935 46.05 -32.68 -4.33
C GLU A 935 46.77 -31.98 -5.50
N GLY A 936 47.00 -30.66 -5.39
CA GLY A 936 47.59 -29.88 -6.48
C GLY A 936 49.12 -29.86 -6.41
N TYR A 937 49.77 -30.66 -7.23
CA TYR A 937 51.23 -30.73 -7.37
C TYR A 937 51.75 -29.61 -8.29
N ASP A 938 52.96 -29.11 -7.99
CA ASP A 938 53.70 -28.15 -8.83
C ASP A 938 52.95 -26.83 -9.14
N MET A 939 51.89 -26.50 -8.38
CA MET A 939 51.00 -25.35 -8.62
C MET A 939 51.74 -24.02 -8.78
N PHE A 940 52.76 -23.75 -7.95
CA PHE A 940 53.56 -22.52 -7.94
C PHE A 940 54.99 -22.71 -8.42
N LYS A 941 55.30 -23.83 -9.06
CA LYS A 941 56.66 -24.12 -9.52
C LYS A 941 57.13 -23.04 -10.50
N TYR A 942 58.29 -22.45 -10.25
CA TYR A 942 58.88 -21.34 -11.02
C TYR A 942 58.13 -19.99 -10.93
N CYS A 943 57.24 -19.78 -9.96
CA CYS A 943 56.63 -18.47 -9.67
C CYS A 943 57.55 -17.57 -8.81
N THR A 944 58.75 -17.27 -9.32
CA THR A 944 59.85 -16.70 -8.51
C THR A 944 59.62 -15.29 -7.96
N ASN A 945 58.66 -14.53 -8.49
CA ASN A 945 58.36 -13.16 -8.06
C ASN A 945 57.23 -13.06 -7.02
N LEU A 946 56.59 -14.19 -6.65
CA LEU A 946 55.64 -14.19 -5.55
C LEU A 946 56.39 -13.85 -4.24
N LYS A 947 55.73 -13.07 -3.40
CA LYS A 947 56.27 -12.70 -2.10
C LYS A 947 56.54 -13.96 -1.27
N ASP A 948 57.72 -14.01 -0.65
CA ASP A 948 58.16 -15.12 0.20
C ASP A 948 58.25 -16.49 -0.53
N TYR A 949 58.37 -16.49 -1.86
CA TYR A 949 58.46 -17.72 -2.67
C TYR A 949 59.56 -18.70 -2.22
N SER A 950 59.21 -19.98 -2.15
CA SER A 950 60.11 -21.09 -1.84
C SER A 950 59.92 -22.27 -2.78
N VAL A 951 61.04 -22.80 -3.31
CA VAL A 951 61.06 -23.99 -4.18
C VAL A 951 60.60 -25.27 -3.49
N ARG A 952 60.47 -25.27 -2.16
CA ARG A 952 59.94 -26.40 -1.37
C ARG A 952 58.44 -26.26 -1.09
N GLU A 953 57.87 -25.11 -1.40
CA GLU A 953 56.53 -24.70 -1.01
C GLU A 953 55.71 -24.40 -2.25
N ILE A 954 55.54 -25.41 -3.12
CA ILE A 954 55.04 -25.22 -4.49
C ILE A 954 53.67 -25.82 -4.76
N ASP A 955 53.09 -26.52 -3.79
CA ASP A 955 51.83 -27.26 -3.94
C ASP A 955 50.60 -26.42 -3.52
N SER A 956 49.40 -26.93 -3.77
CA SER A 956 48.11 -26.26 -3.52
C SER A 956 47.91 -25.77 -2.08
N LYS A 957 48.58 -26.36 -1.09
CA LYS A 957 48.49 -25.93 0.31
C LYS A 957 48.93 -24.47 0.56
N TYR A 958 49.72 -23.89 -0.35
CA TYR A 958 50.15 -22.49 -0.29
C TYR A 958 49.25 -21.54 -1.13
N ALA A 959 48.14 -22.03 -1.68
CA ALA A 959 47.14 -21.23 -2.37
C ALA A 959 46.14 -20.59 -1.38
N ASN A 960 46.65 -19.84 -0.41
CA ASN A 960 45.85 -19.15 0.60
C ASN A 960 46.55 -17.86 1.03
N TYR A 961 45.81 -16.90 1.60
CA TYR A 961 46.36 -15.60 1.98
C TYR A 961 46.81 -15.53 3.45
N LYS A 962 46.65 -16.61 4.23
CA LYS A 962 47.00 -16.66 5.66
C LYS A 962 48.47 -17.02 5.86
N THR A 963 48.93 -18.05 5.16
CA THR A 963 50.30 -18.60 5.23
C THR A 963 50.91 -18.87 3.86
N GLY A 964 50.14 -18.71 2.79
CA GLY A 964 50.55 -18.96 1.43
C GLY A 964 50.85 -17.68 0.63
N TYR A 965 50.81 -17.81 -0.69
CA TYR A 965 51.22 -16.75 -1.63
C TYR A 965 50.08 -15.81 -2.06
N PHE A 966 48.85 -16.06 -1.64
CA PHE A 966 47.73 -15.22 -2.03
C PHE A 966 47.64 -13.97 -1.14
N SER A 967 46.86 -12.99 -1.58
CA SER A 967 46.47 -11.83 -0.80
C SER A 967 44.96 -11.73 -0.77
N LYS A 968 44.39 -11.36 0.38
CA LYS A 968 42.98 -11.01 0.46
C LYS A 968 42.81 -9.58 -0.04
N LEU A 969 41.86 -9.35 -0.95
CA LEU A 969 41.54 -8.02 -1.43
C LEU A 969 40.72 -7.27 -0.35
N VAL A 970 41.35 -6.35 0.38
CA VAL A 970 40.74 -5.66 1.52
C VAL A 970 40.25 -4.25 1.20
N GLY A 971 40.60 -3.72 0.02
CA GLY A 971 40.13 -2.42 -0.42
C GLY A 971 40.77 -1.96 -1.73
N LYS A 972 40.49 -0.71 -2.09
CA LYS A 972 41.12 -0.01 -3.21
C LYS A 972 41.40 1.47 -2.89
N ASN A 973 42.44 2.00 -3.52
CA ASN A 973 42.80 3.41 -3.49
C ASN A 973 42.80 3.94 -4.94
N GLY A 974 41.67 4.50 -5.36
CA GLY A 974 41.35 4.68 -6.77
C GLY A 974 41.16 3.32 -7.43
N GLU A 975 41.90 3.06 -8.51
CA GLU A 975 41.91 1.76 -9.21
C GLU A 975 42.96 0.79 -8.65
N GLU A 976 43.82 1.24 -7.74
CA GLU A 976 44.86 0.39 -7.14
C GLU A 976 44.25 -0.53 -6.07
N LYS A 977 44.38 -1.83 -6.28
CA LYS A 977 43.91 -2.88 -5.36
C LYS A 977 44.83 -3.00 -4.15
N ILE A 978 44.25 -3.13 -2.95
CA ILE A 978 44.98 -3.29 -1.70
C ILE A 978 44.85 -4.73 -1.22
N GLY A 979 45.98 -5.43 -1.20
CA GLY A 979 46.09 -6.80 -0.71
C GLY A 979 46.58 -6.84 0.73
N ALA A 980 46.01 -7.73 1.53
CA ALA A 980 46.47 -8.03 2.88
C ALA A 980 46.68 -9.54 3.07
N THR A 981 47.63 -9.90 3.92
CA THR A 981 48.02 -11.29 4.21
C THR A 981 48.02 -11.56 5.72
N GLY A 982 47.99 -12.83 6.11
CA GLY A 982 48.07 -13.28 7.50
C GLY A 982 46.72 -13.52 8.16
N GLU A 983 46.72 -14.21 9.31
CA GLU A 983 45.53 -14.40 10.16
C GLU A 983 44.97 -13.06 10.65
N THR A 984 45.85 -12.12 10.98
CA THR A 984 45.50 -10.70 11.10
C THR A 984 45.83 -10.04 9.77
N LEU A 985 44.79 -9.76 8.97
CA LEU A 985 44.94 -9.18 7.64
C LEU A 985 45.76 -7.90 7.71
N THR A 986 46.98 -7.98 7.17
CA THR A 986 47.94 -6.88 7.20
C THR A 986 48.43 -6.56 5.79
N ALA A 987 48.22 -5.32 5.34
CA ALA A 987 48.81 -4.77 4.14
C ALA A 987 50.23 -4.23 4.43
N GLU A 988 51.15 -4.36 3.48
CA GLU A 988 52.51 -3.84 3.64
C GLU A 988 52.53 -2.31 3.69
N ASN A 989 51.86 -1.64 2.75
CA ASN A 989 51.82 -0.18 2.67
C ASN A 989 50.43 0.31 2.23
N LEU A 990 49.95 1.40 2.84
CA LEU A 990 48.76 2.13 2.44
C LEU A 990 49.10 3.61 2.21
N ALA A 991 49.45 3.96 0.98
CA ALA A 991 49.73 5.34 0.59
C ALA A 991 48.48 5.98 -0.04
N LEU A 992 47.73 6.76 0.74
CA LEU A 992 46.53 7.45 0.28
C LEU A 992 46.88 8.70 -0.53
N ASP A 993 46.24 8.85 -1.68
CA ASP A 993 46.37 10.02 -2.56
C ASP A 993 45.18 10.97 -2.36
N ASP A 994 45.47 12.28 -2.31
CA ASP A 994 44.46 13.33 -2.09
C ASP A 994 43.34 13.38 -3.14
N ASN A 995 43.55 12.76 -4.30
CA ASN A 995 42.62 12.78 -5.43
C ASN A 995 42.00 11.41 -5.73
N LYS A 996 42.34 10.35 -4.98
CA LYS A 996 41.83 9.00 -5.19
C LYS A 996 40.79 8.64 -4.14
N ASP A 997 39.70 8.03 -4.58
CA ASP A 997 38.68 7.47 -3.68
C ASP A 997 39.27 6.28 -2.91
N PHE A 998 39.12 6.26 -1.60
CA PHE A 998 39.48 5.09 -0.80
C PHE A 998 38.23 4.32 -0.40
N VAL A 999 38.23 3.02 -0.69
CA VAL A 999 37.16 2.10 -0.29
C VAL A 999 37.80 0.88 0.35
N ALA A 1000 37.52 0.64 1.62
CA ALA A 1000 37.88 -0.60 2.29
C ALA A 1000 36.66 -1.52 2.40
N TYR A 1001 36.84 -2.78 2.02
CA TYR A 1001 35.79 -3.80 2.01
C TYR A 1001 35.63 -4.47 3.37
N GLU A 1002 36.73 -4.59 4.12
CA GLU A 1002 36.76 -5.08 5.50
C GLU A 1002 37.86 -4.37 6.31
N PRO A 1003 37.79 -4.36 7.65
CA PRO A 1003 38.86 -3.83 8.48
C PRO A 1003 40.16 -4.62 8.30
N PHE A 1004 41.30 -3.92 8.19
CA PHE A 1004 42.63 -4.53 8.07
C PHE A 1004 43.68 -3.67 8.77
N ALA A 1005 44.88 -4.19 8.97
CA ALA A 1005 46.02 -3.43 9.47
C ALA A 1005 46.96 -3.02 8.32
N ALA A 1006 47.66 -1.91 8.45
CA ALA A 1006 48.75 -1.53 7.54
C ALA A 1006 50.05 -1.37 8.34
N LYS A 1007 51.15 -1.98 7.86
CA LYS A 1007 52.47 -1.80 8.50
C LYS A 1007 52.96 -0.36 8.38
N ALA A 1008 52.68 0.28 7.26
CA ALA A 1008 52.83 1.71 7.08
C ALA A 1008 51.61 2.29 6.36
N ALA A 1009 51.08 3.41 6.86
CA ALA A 1009 50.07 4.20 6.18
C ALA A 1009 50.52 5.66 6.09
N SER A 1010 50.19 6.32 4.98
CA SER A 1010 50.56 7.72 4.77
C SER A 1010 49.52 8.46 3.95
N TYR A 1011 49.39 9.76 4.19
CA TYR A 1011 48.53 10.66 3.43
C TYR A 1011 49.24 12.01 3.24
N ASN A 1012 49.21 12.54 2.01
CA ASN A 1012 49.83 13.81 1.68
C ASN A 1012 48.84 14.72 0.93
N ARG A 1013 48.80 16.00 1.31
CA ARG A 1013 47.96 17.02 0.66
C ARG A 1013 48.71 18.34 0.56
N THR A 1014 48.85 18.85 -0.66
CA THR A 1014 49.31 20.23 -0.90
C THR A 1014 48.15 21.21 -0.74
N MET A 1015 48.37 22.29 0.01
CA MET A 1015 47.38 23.34 0.25
C MET A 1015 47.39 24.37 -0.87
N ASN A 1016 46.23 24.96 -1.17
CA ASN A 1016 46.15 26.03 -2.17
C ASN A 1016 46.79 27.31 -1.63
N ALA A 1017 47.37 28.13 -2.51
CA ALA A 1017 47.97 29.40 -2.12
C ALA A 1017 46.93 30.30 -1.42
N GLY A 1018 47.28 30.81 -0.23
CA GLY A 1018 46.42 31.68 0.57
C GLY A 1018 45.32 30.96 1.35
N THR A 1019 45.41 29.64 1.55
CA THR A 1019 44.51 28.88 2.45
C THR A 1019 45.29 28.29 3.62
N ALA A 1020 44.92 28.63 4.85
CA ALA A 1020 45.50 28.06 6.06
C ALA A 1020 44.64 26.95 6.66
N TRP A 1021 43.33 26.93 6.39
CA TRP A 1021 42.40 25.96 6.97
C TRP A 1021 41.95 24.88 5.99
N GLY A 1022 41.67 23.68 6.52
CA GLY A 1022 41.08 22.57 5.77
C GLY A 1022 40.29 21.61 6.64
N THR A 1023 39.58 20.69 5.99
CA THR A 1023 38.96 19.53 6.64
C THR A 1023 39.66 18.24 6.21
N LEU A 1024 39.63 17.23 7.08
CA LEU A 1024 40.27 15.94 6.88
C LEU A 1024 39.42 14.82 7.52
N CYS A 1025 39.38 13.65 6.89
CA CYS A 1025 38.84 12.44 7.49
C CYS A 1025 39.63 11.23 6.95
N LEU A 1026 40.52 10.66 7.76
CA LEU A 1026 41.40 9.56 7.38
C LEU A 1026 40.92 8.21 7.93
N PRO A 1027 41.17 7.09 7.24
CA PRO A 1027 40.75 5.77 7.69
C PRO A 1027 41.69 5.15 8.73
N PHE A 1028 42.70 5.89 9.21
CA PHE A 1028 43.62 5.51 10.28
C PHE A 1028 43.74 6.64 11.31
N ALA A 1029 44.19 6.31 12.51
CA ALA A 1029 44.30 7.27 13.62
C ALA A 1029 45.40 8.31 13.36
N ILE A 1030 45.21 9.52 13.87
CA ILE A 1030 46.16 10.64 13.78
C ILE A 1030 46.64 10.98 15.19
N VAL A 1031 47.95 11.08 15.40
CA VAL A 1031 48.52 11.46 16.70
C VAL A 1031 48.99 12.91 16.63
N GLN A 1032 48.30 13.83 17.30
CA GLN A 1032 48.56 15.28 17.18
C GLN A 1032 50.02 15.68 17.51
N SER A 1033 50.67 14.99 18.44
CA SER A 1033 52.07 15.28 18.80
C SER A 1033 53.09 14.89 17.73
N GLN A 1034 52.71 14.07 16.75
CA GLN A 1034 53.57 13.69 15.62
C GLN A 1034 53.46 14.69 14.45
N GLU A 1035 52.45 15.57 14.48
CA GLU A 1035 52.11 16.49 13.40
C GLU A 1035 52.48 17.94 13.78
N THR A 1036 53.72 18.35 13.48
CA THR A 1036 54.25 19.67 13.88
C THR A 1036 53.94 20.80 12.88
N GLY A 1037 53.45 20.47 11.68
CA GLY A 1037 53.12 21.44 10.63
C GLY A 1037 51.69 22.01 10.69
N CYS A 1038 50.83 21.48 11.56
CA CYS A 1038 49.44 21.91 11.69
C CYS A 1038 48.84 21.58 13.07
N LYS A 1039 47.72 22.23 13.40
CA LYS A 1039 46.91 21.91 14.58
C LYS A 1039 45.53 21.41 14.15
N PHE A 1040 45.03 20.34 14.79
CA PHE A 1040 43.70 19.77 14.56
C PHE A 1040 42.67 20.29 15.57
N TYR A 1041 41.41 20.37 15.12
CA TYR A 1041 40.29 20.91 15.87
C TYR A 1041 39.04 20.07 15.68
N ARG A 1042 38.23 19.97 16.74
CA ARG A 1042 36.85 19.44 16.70
C ARG A 1042 35.83 20.57 16.68
N LEU A 1043 34.68 20.31 16.08
CA LEU A 1043 33.53 21.22 16.05
C LEU A 1043 32.76 21.14 17.38
N THR A 1044 32.41 22.29 17.97
CA THR A 1044 31.68 22.35 19.24
C THR A 1044 30.30 23.02 19.18
N GLY A 1045 29.96 23.71 18.09
CA GLY A 1045 28.63 24.31 17.88
C GLY A 1045 28.66 25.56 16.98
N ILE A 1046 27.52 26.27 16.93
CA ILE A 1046 27.39 27.59 16.28
C ILE A 1046 27.16 28.66 17.35
N ASP A 1047 27.90 29.77 17.25
CA ASP A 1047 27.57 31.01 17.94
C ASP A 1047 26.64 31.84 17.04
N ASN A 1048 25.32 31.73 17.30
CA ASN A 1048 24.26 32.39 16.53
C ASN A 1048 24.28 33.92 16.65
N ASP A 1049 24.92 34.49 17.68
CA ASP A 1049 24.99 35.93 17.85
C ASP A 1049 26.10 36.57 16.99
N ASN A 1050 27.11 35.78 16.63
CA ASN A 1050 28.31 36.24 15.91
C ASN A 1050 28.51 35.58 14.53
N ASP A 1051 27.56 34.77 14.06
CA ASP A 1051 27.62 34.04 12.78
C ASP A 1051 28.96 33.27 12.61
N CYS A 1052 29.42 32.59 13.66
CA CYS A 1052 30.68 31.85 13.64
C CYS A 1052 30.57 30.45 14.22
N ILE A 1053 31.42 29.53 13.74
CA ILE A 1053 31.53 28.20 14.33
C ILE A 1053 32.50 28.21 15.50
N THR A 1054 32.17 27.47 16.56
CA THR A 1054 33.07 27.27 17.70
C THR A 1054 33.89 26.01 17.48
N LEU A 1055 35.21 26.13 17.71
CA LEU A 1055 36.18 25.07 17.55
C LEU A 1055 36.95 24.88 18.85
N GLU A 1056 37.24 23.63 19.17
CA GLU A 1056 38.12 23.25 20.27
C GLU A 1056 39.33 22.50 19.71
N SER A 1057 40.52 22.91 20.12
CA SER A 1057 41.75 22.29 19.65
C SER A 1057 42.00 20.97 20.39
N TYR A 1058 42.53 19.97 19.67
CA TYR A 1058 42.96 18.74 20.34
C TYR A 1058 44.19 19.00 21.21
N GLU A 1059 44.21 18.43 22.40
CA GLU A 1059 45.32 18.53 23.34
C GLU A 1059 46.61 17.92 22.76
N GLU A 1060 47.76 18.41 23.23
CA GLU A 1060 49.06 17.89 22.82
C GLU A 1060 49.19 16.43 23.29
N GLY A 1061 49.42 15.51 22.34
CA GLY A 1061 49.46 14.06 22.59
C GLY A 1061 48.12 13.32 22.41
N ALA A 1062 47.04 14.02 22.04
CA ALA A 1062 45.77 13.37 21.74
C ALA A 1062 45.87 12.47 20.49
N GLU A 1063 45.36 11.24 20.61
CA GLU A 1063 45.12 10.34 19.49
C GLU A 1063 43.69 10.55 18.96
N ILE A 1064 43.60 11.04 17.73
CA ILE A 1064 42.36 11.22 16.99
C ILE A 1064 42.02 9.86 16.36
N PRO A 1065 40.91 9.20 16.77
CA PRO A 1065 40.60 7.86 16.29
C PRO A 1065 40.37 7.82 14.78
N ALA A 1066 40.72 6.68 14.17
CA ALA A 1066 40.48 6.41 12.76
C ALA A 1066 39.02 6.70 12.35
N GLY A 1067 38.84 7.33 11.18
CA GLY A 1067 37.55 7.73 10.62
C GLY A 1067 36.94 8.97 11.25
N THR A 1068 37.59 9.62 12.23
CA THR A 1068 37.05 10.84 12.84
C THR A 1068 37.25 12.04 11.91
N PRO A 1069 36.18 12.75 11.48
CA PRO A 1069 36.33 13.97 10.72
C PRO A 1069 36.84 15.11 11.61
N VAL A 1070 37.79 15.90 11.10
CA VAL A 1070 38.42 17.01 11.83
C VAL A 1070 38.63 18.22 10.93
N LEU A 1071 38.77 19.37 11.57
CA LEU A 1071 39.32 20.57 10.94
C LEU A 1071 40.81 20.65 11.27
N PHE A 1072 41.60 21.23 10.39
CA PHE A 1072 43.00 21.52 10.68
C PHE A 1072 43.38 22.91 10.18
N LYS A 1073 44.39 23.49 10.84
CA LYS A 1073 45.02 24.74 10.45
C LYS A 1073 46.52 24.53 10.29
N MET A 1074 47.06 24.89 9.14
CA MET A 1074 48.49 24.87 8.87
C MET A 1074 49.23 25.98 9.63
N ASN A 1075 50.47 25.70 10.03
CA ASN A 1075 51.38 26.70 10.58
C ASN A 1075 51.88 27.65 9.48
N GLU A 1076 52.35 28.84 9.86
CA GLU A 1076 52.87 29.82 8.91
C GLU A 1076 54.04 29.24 8.08
N ASN A 1077 53.96 29.36 6.76
CA ASN A 1077 54.93 28.85 5.77
C ASN A 1077 54.96 27.33 5.52
N GLU A 1078 53.99 26.54 6.02
CA GLU A 1078 53.87 25.11 5.70
C GLU A 1078 52.87 24.87 4.55
N PRO A 1079 53.31 24.52 3.33
CA PRO A 1079 52.42 24.39 2.17
C PRO A 1079 51.79 23.00 2.02
N THR A 1080 52.24 21.99 2.78
CA THR A 1080 51.84 20.59 2.59
C THR A 1080 51.53 19.94 3.94
N LEU A 1081 50.38 19.27 4.03
CA LEU A 1081 50.04 18.35 5.10
C LEU A 1081 50.60 16.96 4.76
N SER A 1082 51.39 16.38 5.66
CA SER A 1082 52.01 15.06 5.47
C SER A 1082 51.86 14.25 6.76
N ILE A 1083 51.06 13.19 6.71
CA ILE A 1083 50.77 12.32 7.86
C ILE A 1083 51.31 10.93 7.55
N SER A 1084 52.07 10.33 8.46
CA SER A 1084 52.55 8.95 8.33
C SER A 1084 52.52 8.21 9.67
N VAL A 1085 51.97 7.01 9.65
CA VAL A 1085 51.80 6.15 10.83
C VAL A 1085 52.26 4.72 10.52
N GLN A 1086 52.68 4.00 11.54
CA GLN A 1086 53.12 2.60 11.43
C GLN A 1086 52.21 1.68 12.24
N ASN A 1087 52.06 0.44 11.77
CA ASN A 1087 51.32 -0.65 12.43
C ASN A 1087 49.93 -0.21 12.91
N VAL A 1088 49.11 0.33 11.99
CA VAL A 1088 47.84 0.96 12.31
C VAL A 1088 46.65 0.14 11.78
N GLY A 1089 45.53 0.17 12.50
CA GLY A 1089 44.26 -0.37 12.02
C GLY A 1089 43.56 0.59 11.06
N ILE A 1090 42.95 0.04 10.01
CA ILE A 1090 42.23 0.75 8.96
C ILE A 1090 40.73 0.48 9.10
N VAL A 1091 39.93 1.54 9.21
CA VAL A 1091 38.46 1.44 9.31
C VAL A 1091 37.80 1.53 7.93
N THR A 1092 36.64 0.88 7.78
CA THR A 1092 35.92 0.79 6.49
C THR A 1092 35.04 1.99 6.17
N LYS A 1093 34.64 2.76 7.19
CA LYS A 1093 33.79 3.94 7.04
C LYS A 1093 34.22 5.04 8.01
N PRO A 1094 33.93 6.31 7.68
CA PRO A 1094 34.03 7.40 8.64
C PRO A 1094 33.21 7.09 9.90
N LYS A 1095 33.66 7.60 11.04
CA LYS A 1095 32.90 7.57 12.29
C LYS A 1095 31.63 8.41 12.08
N ALA A 1096 30.53 7.99 12.72
CA ALA A 1096 29.26 8.71 12.66
C ALA A 1096 29.48 10.18 13.03
N GLU A 1097 28.67 11.05 12.40
CA GLU A 1097 28.68 12.51 12.56
C GLU A 1097 29.00 12.93 14.00
N THR A 1098 29.94 13.87 14.18
CA THR A 1098 30.17 14.45 15.50
C THR A 1098 28.97 15.33 15.83
N ASN A 1099 27.94 14.75 16.44
CA ASN A 1099 26.69 15.43 16.72
C ASN A 1099 26.89 16.53 17.76
N THR A 1100 26.82 17.78 17.31
CA THR A 1100 26.45 18.89 18.19
C THR A 1100 24.94 19.11 18.07
N GLU A 1101 24.31 19.84 18.99
CA GLU A 1101 22.87 20.14 18.89
C GLU A 1101 22.51 20.93 17.61
N ASP A 1102 23.50 21.61 17.01
CA ASP A 1102 23.30 22.55 15.91
C ASP A 1102 23.86 22.11 14.54
N VAL A 1103 25.05 21.51 14.52
CA VAL A 1103 25.80 21.17 13.30
C VAL A 1103 26.65 19.92 13.44
N ASN A 1104 26.77 19.21 12.33
CA ASN A 1104 27.45 17.93 12.26
C ASN A 1104 28.62 18.00 11.27
N LEU A 1105 29.82 17.63 11.72
CA LEU A 1105 30.96 17.46 10.82
C LEU A 1105 30.93 16.05 10.24
N VAL A 1106 30.74 15.94 8.93
CA VAL A 1106 30.53 14.69 8.21
C VAL A 1106 31.74 14.39 7.34
N GLY A 1107 32.44 13.28 7.64
CA GLY A 1107 33.62 12.83 6.91
C GLY A 1107 33.28 11.96 5.71
N SER A 1108 34.18 11.93 4.73
CA SER A 1108 34.10 11.03 3.58
C SER A 1108 35.48 10.53 3.14
N PHE A 1109 35.57 9.23 2.86
CA PHE A 1109 36.75 8.61 2.25
C PHE A 1109 36.73 8.67 0.71
N THR A 1110 35.60 9.05 0.13
CA THR A 1110 35.41 9.17 -1.30
C THR A 1110 34.93 10.57 -1.67
N LYS A 1111 35.02 10.89 -2.95
CA LYS A 1111 34.52 12.14 -3.51
C LYS A 1111 32.99 12.19 -3.42
N ILE A 1112 32.46 13.35 -3.03
CA ILE A 1112 31.03 13.66 -3.07
C ILE A 1112 30.79 14.73 -4.14
N GLY A 1113 29.80 14.52 -5.02
CA GLY A 1113 29.47 15.42 -6.15
C GLY A 1113 30.31 15.21 -7.42
N GLY A 1114 29.72 15.45 -8.61
CA GLY A 1114 30.34 15.22 -9.93
C GLY A 1114 29.32 15.12 -11.07
N LYS A 1115 29.75 14.75 -12.29
CA LYS A 1115 28.85 14.59 -13.46
C LYS A 1115 27.81 13.48 -13.27
N ASP A 1116 28.08 12.54 -12.35
CA ASP A 1116 27.32 11.29 -12.18
C ASP A 1116 26.88 11.00 -10.72
N ASN A 1117 27.07 11.94 -9.77
CA ASN A 1117 26.71 11.77 -8.34
C ASN A 1117 25.83 12.94 -7.85
N GLN A 1118 24.90 12.65 -6.92
CA GLN A 1118 24.19 13.71 -6.18
C GLN A 1118 25.23 14.55 -5.41
N GLY A 1119 25.22 15.86 -5.64
CA GLY A 1119 26.10 16.81 -4.95
C GLY A 1119 25.70 16.99 -3.48
N LEU A 1120 26.45 17.81 -2.77
CA LEU A 1120 26.07 18.24 -1.42
C LEU A 1120 24.73 18.97 -1.43
N ALA A 1121 24.00 18.86 -0.31
CA ALA A 1121 22.72 19.53 -0.15
C ALA A 1121 22.92 21.04 -0.16
N ASP A 1122 21.91 21.78 -0.62
CA ASP A 1122 21.93 23.25 -0.68
C ASP A 1122 22.17 23.92 0.68
N THR A 1123 21.88 23.18 1.75
CA THR A 1123 22.03 23.56 3.16
C THR A 1123 23.41 23.23 3.73
N ASP A 1124 24.25 22.47 3.04
CA ASP A 1124 25.56 22.06 3.56
C ASP A 1124 26.59 23.19 3.42
N TYR A 1125 27.62 23.15 4.28
CA TYR A 1125 28.74 24.08 4.23
C TYR A 1125 30.06 23.38 3.92
N ILE A 1126 30.89 24.01 3.08
CA ILE A 1126 32.26 23.57 2.77
C ILE A 1126 33.28 24.66 3.09
N ILE A 1127 34.52 24.28 3.38
CA ILE A 1127 35.59 25.25 3.65
C ILE A 1127 36.31 25.70 2.37
N GLY A 1128 36.46 27.02 2.19
CA GLY A 1128 37.19 27.62 1.08
C GLY A 1128 37.70 29.02 1.42
N LYS A 1129 38.97 29.32 1.10
CA LYS A 1129 39.64 30.61 1.42
C LYS A 1129 39.44 31.05 2.89
N ASP A 1130 39.62 30.09 3.81
CA ASP A 1130 39.50 30.27 5.25
C ASP A 1130 38.10 30.68 5.76
N LYS A 1131 37.04 30.36 5.00
CA LYS A 1131 35.63 30.60 5.36
C LYS A 1131 34.76 29.38 5.03
N PHE A 1132 33.61 29.25 5.69
CA PHE A 1132 32.58 28.31 5.29
C PHE A 1132 31.66 28.92 4.25
N TRP A 1133 31.42 28.17 3.19
CA TRP A 1133 30.55 28.55 2.08
C TRP A 1133 29.35 27.64 2.07
N LEU A 1134 28.16 28.25 2.08
CA LEU A 1134 26.91 27.54 1.87
C LEU A 1134 26.84 27.06 0.42
N VAL A 1135 26.51 25.78 0.23
CA VAL A 1135 26.45 25.16 -1.10
C VAL A 1135 25.49 25.89 -2.04
N SER A 1136 24.33 26.35 -1.54
CA SER A 1136 23.37 27.10 -2.35
C SER A 1136 23.90 28.45 -2.86
N GLU A 1137 24.82 29.10 -2.14
CA GLU A 1137 25.44 30.35 -2.57
C GLU A 1137 26.45 30.11 -3.68
N LEU A 1138 27.25 29.05 -3.56
CA LEU A 1138 28.20 28.65 -4.60
C LEU A 1138 27.54 28.23 -5.91
N LYS A 1139 26.26 27.80 -5.89
CA LYS A 1139 25.48 27.47 -7.10
C LYS A 1139 24.95 28.70 -7.84
N LYS A 1140 24.85 29.88 -7.20
CA LYS A 1140 24.28 31.09 -7.81
C LYS A 1140 25.19 31.75 -8.86
N ASP A 1141 26.49 31.51 -8.80
CA ASP A 1141 27.51 32.12 -9.69
C ASP A 1141 27.61 31.45 -11.09
N GLY A 1142 26.51 30.89 -11.61
CA GLY A 1142 26.45 30.33 -12.97
C GLY A 1142 27.10 28.95 -13.14
N ASN A 1143 27.49 28.27 -12.06
CA ASN A 1143 28.05 26.92 -12.11
C ASN A 1143 26.93 25.87 -12.08
N SER A 1144 26.46 25.43 -13.25
CA SER A 1144 25.40 24.41 -13.41
C SER A 1144 25.84 22.98 -13.03
N LYS A 1145 27.01 22.81 -12.39
CA LYS A 1145 27.60 21.53 -12.01
C LYS A 1145 27.66 21.51 -10.48
N GLY A 1146 26.90 20.62 -9.84
CA GLY A 1146 26.72 20.61 -8.38
C GLY A 1146 28.01 20.71 -7.56
N VAL A 1147 27.91 21.29 -6.36
CA VAL A 1147 29.04 21.49 -5.42
C VAL A 1147 29.35 20.17 -4.71
N GLY A 1148 30.64 19.91 -4.51
CA GLY A 1148 31.13 18.65 -3.95
C GLY A 1148 32.47 18.79 -3.22
N ILE A 1149 32.92 17.71 -2.59
CA ILE A 1149 34.21 17.61 -1.89
C ILE A 1149 35.06 16.47 -2.46
N LYS A 1150 36.39 16.65 -2.40
CA LYS A 1150 37.36 15.61 -2.75
C LYS A 1150 37.39 14.47 -1.71
N PRO A 1151 38.03 13.34 -2.01
CA PRO A 1151 38.26 12.26 -1.04
C PRO A 1151 38.99 12.74 0.22
N MET A 1152 38.89 11.99 1.32
CA MET A 1152 39.52 12.31 2.61
C MET A 1152 39.13 13.69 3.18
N ARG A 1153 37.92 14.18 2.87
CA ARG A 1153 37.43 15.50 3.33
C ARG A 1153 36.25 15.35 4.28
N ALA A 1154 35.94 16.44 4.96
CA ALA A 1154 34.69 16.59 5.69
C ALA A 1154 33.94 17.86 5.25
N TYR A 1155 32.63 17.86 5.45
CA TYR A 1155 31.74 19.02 5.27
C TYR A 1155 30.85 19.18 6.50
N ILE A 1156 30.19 20.32 6.64
CA ILE A 1156 29.28 20.57 7.76
C ILE A 1156 27.83 20.42 7.27
N HIS A 1157 27.06 19.58 7.95
CA HIS A 1157 25.63 19.41 7.76
C HIS A 1157 24.86 20.06 8.93
N PRO A 1158 23.98 21.04 8.69
CA PRO A 1158 23.15 21.61 9.75
C PRO A 1158 22.07 20.64 10.25
N ALA A 1159 21.78 20.65 11.54
CA ALA A 1159 20.70 19.81 12.10
C ALA A 1159 19.30 20.22 11.61
N THR A 1160 19.10 21.50 11.26
CA THR A 1160 17.83 22.04 10.75
C THR A 1160 18.02 22.99 9.57
N ALA A 1161 16.99 23.10 8.72
CA ALA A 1161 16.98 24.03 7.59
C ALA A 1161 17.03 25.52 7.99
N SER A 1162 16.70 25.88 9.24
CA SER A 1162 16.83 27.24 9.78
C SER A 1162 18.28 27.63 10.03
N GLN A 1163 19.11 26.70 10.54
CA GLN A 1163 20.55 26.92 10.76
C GLN A 1163 21.33 27.05 9.45
N ALA A 1164 20.76 26.58 8.34
CA ALA A 1164 21.32 26.74 6.99
C ALA A 1164 21.14 28.16 6.39
N ARG A 1165 20.49 29.10 7.10
CA ARG A 1165 20.18 30.46 6.58
C ARG A 1165 21.19 31.54 6.97
N ALA A 1166 22.25 31.20 7.71
CA ALA A 1166 23.28 32.16 8.10
C ALA A 1166 24.11 32.59 6.88
N ALA A 1167 24.34 33.91 6.73
CA ALA A 1167 25.22 34.43 5.69
C ALA A 1167 26.69 34.20 6.09
N MET A 1168 27.43 33.42 5.30
CA MET A 1168 28.87 33.12 5.44
C MET A 1168 29.36 32.89 6.89
N LEU A 1169 29.16 31.68 7.43
CA LEU A 1169 29.76 31.26 8.70
C LEU A 1169 31.29 31.44 8.69
N SER A 1170 31.83 32.13 9.69
CA SER A 1170 33.27 32.35 9.87
C SER A 1170 33.87 31.42 10.93
N ILE A 1171 35.20 31.20 10.87
CA ILE A 1171 35.91 30.41 11.89
C ILE A 1171 36.21 31.31 13.10
N GLY A 1172 35.51 31.07 14.22
CA GLY A 1172 35.81 31.71 15.49
C GLY A 1172 37.20 31.25 15.99
N LYS A 1173 38.08 32.20 16.27
CA LYS A 1173 39.49 31.92 16.62
C LYS A 1173 39.58 31.40 18.05
N GLY A 1174 39.52 30.07 18.22
CA GLY A 1174 39.77 29.38 19.48
C GLY A 1174 41.26 29.34 19.82
N ASP A 1175 41.57 29.73 21.06
CA ASP A 1175 42.87 29.91 21.73
C ASP A 1175 43.66 31.19 21.38
N GLY A 1176 43.37 32.28 22.10
CA GLY A 1176 44.40 33.27 22.44
C GLY A 1176 44.23 34.74 22.00
N THR A 1177 43.03 35.29 21.83
CA THR A 1177 42.91 36.74 21.57
C THR A 1177 42.83 37.53 22.87
N THR A 1178 43.91 38.27 23.17
CA THR A 1178 43.88 39.32 24.19
C THR A 1178 42.81 40.35 23.81
N ALA A 1179 42.20 40.98 24.82
CA ALA A 1179 41.10 41.96 24.69
C ALA A 1179 41.35 43.14 23.72
N ILE A 1180 42.55 43.27 23.16
CA ILE A 1180 43.00 44.30 22.22
C ILE A 1180 42.37 44.15 20.83
N ASP A 1181 42.12 42.94 20.33
CA ASP A 1181 41.54 42.77 18.99
C ASP A 1181 40.04 43.14 18.96
N ASN A 1182 39.33 42.96 20.09
CA ASN A 1182 37.95 43.44 20.27
C ASN A 1182 37.86 44.97 20.44
N LEU A 1183 38.93 45.63 20.89
CA LEU A 1183 38.98 47.08 21.11
C LEU A 1183 39.10 47.88 19.79
N ASN A 1184 39.79 47.33 18.79
CA ASN A 1184 39.97 47.99 17.50
C ASN A 1184 38.67 48.08 16.69
N ALA A 1185 37.74 47.13 16.86
CA ALA A 1185 36.42 47.16 16.22
C ALA A 1185 35.48 48.23 16.80
N ILE A 1186 35.70 48.68 18.04
CA ILE A 1186 34.82 49.65 18.73
C ILE A 1186 35.32 51.11 18.56
N SER A 1187 36.60 51.32 18.24
CA SER A 1187 37.19 52.68 18.16
C SER A 1187 36.87 53.46 16.88
N ASN A 1188 36.36 52.79 15.83
CA ASN A 1188 36.04 53.40 14.52
C ASN A 1188 34.55 53.27 14.14
N ASP A 1189 33.64 53.15 15.11
CA ASP A 1189 32.19 53.13 14.85
C ASP A 1189 31.65 54.57 14.78
N ALA A 1190 31.34 55.03 13.56
CA ALA A 1190 30.81 56.36 13.30
C ALA A 1190 29.43 56.63 13.95
N ASN A 1191 28.75 55.59 14.45
CA ASN A 1191 27.42 55.68 15.06
C ASN A 1191 27.44 55.53 16.60
N ALA A 1192 28.63 55.48 17.22
CA ALA A 1192 28.77 55.42 18.68
C ALA A 1192 29.02 56.82 19.29
N GLU A 1193 28.39 57.09 20.43
CA GLU A 1193 28.65 58.30 21.22
C GLU A 1193 29.42 57.96 22.49
N TYR A 1194 30.54 58.64 22.71
CA TYR A 1194 31.43 58.41 23.85
C TYR A 1194 31.26 59.51 24.89
N TYR A 1195 31.25 59.14 26.17
CA TYR A 1195 31.13 60.05 27.30
C TYR A 1195 32.16 59.68 28.38
N ASP A 1196 32.67 60.68 29.09
CA ASP A 1196 33.53 60.45 30.26
C ASP A 1196 32.72 60.00 31.51
N ALA A 1197 33.41 59.67 32.59
CA ALA A 1197 32.80 59.23 33.85
C ALA A 1197 31.84 60.27 34.48
N ASN A 1198 31.93 61.54 34.07
CA ASN A 1198 31.08 62.63 34.52
C ASN A 1198 29.94 62.94 33.54
N GLY A 1199 29.80 62.15 32.46
CA GLY A 1199 28.73 62.28 31.47
C GLY A 1199 28.98 63.35 30.40
N ARG A 1200 30.22 63.83 30.19
CA ARG A 1200 30.56 64.77 29.12
C ARG A 1200 30.92 64.03 27.85
N ARG A 1201 30.38 64.45 26.70
CA ARG A 1201 30.63 63.81 25.40
C ARG A 1201 32.08 64.03 24.96
N THR A 1202 32.74 62.96 24.52
CA THR A 1202 34.12 62.93 24.02
C THR A 1202 34.16 62.46 22.57
N ASN A 1203 35.22 62.80 21.85
CA ASN A 1203 35.40 62.41 20.43
C ASN A 1203 35.92 60.97 20.26
N GLY A 1204 35.90 60.16 21.33
CA GLY A 1204 36.45 58.80 21.39
C GLY A 1204 36.72 58.36 22.83
N LEU A 1205 37.16 57.11 23.01
CA LEU A 1205 37.52 56.55 24.31
C LEU A 1205 38.71 57.29 24.94
N GLN A 1206 38.59 57.64 26.22
CA GLN A 1206 39.63 58.31 27.03
C GLN A 1206 40.21 57.37 28.09
N LYS A 1207 41.41 57.67 28.60
CA LYS A 1207 41.98 56.90 29.72
C LYS A 1207 41.12 57.11 30.99
N GLY A 1208 40.66 56.02 31.59
CA GLY A 1208 39.70 56.00 32.71
C GLY A 1208 38.37 55.33 32.35
N LEU A 1209 37.33 55.55 33.20
CA LEU A 1209 35.99 55.01 32.95
C LEU A 1209 35.25 55.86 31.89
N ASN A 1210 34.76 55.20 30.86
CA ASN A 1210 33.98 55.77 29.76
C ASN A 1210 32.58 55.17 29.75
N ILE A 1211 31.62 55.96 29.31
CA ILE A 1211 30.26 55.52 29.04
C ILE A 1211 30.05 55.62 27.53
N VAL A 1212 29.78 54.50 26.87
CA VAL A 1212 29.58 54.44 25.42
C VAL A 1212 28.14 54.10 25.12
N LYS A 1213 27.49 54.91 24.28
CA LYS A 1213 26.09 54.73 23.89
C LYS A 1213 26.00 54.36 22.42
N ARG A 1214 25.29 53.26 22.13
CA ARG A 1214 25.06 52.75 20.77
C ARG A 1214 23.59 52.38 20.64
N GLY A 1215 22.83 53.17 19.87
CA GLY A 1215 21.37 53.02 19.79
C GLY A 1215 20.71 53.13 21.17
N SER A 1216 19.93 52.11 21.55
CA SER A 1216 19.21 52.05 22.84
C SER A 1216 20.03 51.47 24.00
N LYS A 1217 21.27 50.99 23.76
CA LYS A 1217 22.11 50.36 24.78
C LYS A 1217 23.26 51.27 25.22
N THR A 1218 23.61 51.20 26.51
CA THR A 1218 24.68 51.99 27.12
C THR A 1218 25.67 51.07 27.85
N TYR A 1219 26.96 51.24 27.58
CA TYR A 1219 28.06 50.42 28.09
C TYR A 1219 28.96 51.25 28.99
N LYS A 1220 29.52 50.64 30.03
CA LYS A 1220 30.60 51.23 30.84
C LYS A 1220 31.91 50.52 30.51
N ILE A 1221 32.90 51.26 30.02
CA ILE A 1221 34.18 50.72 29.54
C ILE A 1221 35.31 51.41 30.30
N MET A 1222 36.14 50.64 31.00
CA MET A 1222 37.31 51.17 31.70
C MET A 1222 38.56 50.98 30.86
N VAL A 1223 39.18 52.07 30.41
CA VAL A 1223 40.42 52.07 29.62
C VAL A 1223 41.57 52.39 30.58
N LYS A 1224 42.47 51.42 30.83
CA LYS A 1224 43.55 51.57 31.81
C LYS A 1224 44.71 52.42 31.34
#